data_AF-A0A973EXB5-F1
#
_entry.id   AF-A0A973EXB5-F1
#
_cell.length_a   1.000
_cell.length_b   1.000
_cell.length_c   1.000
_cell.angle_alpha   90.00
_cell.angle_beta   90.00
_cell.angle_gamma   90.00
#
_symmetry.space_group_name_H-M   'P 1'
#
loop_
_entity.id
_entity.type
_entity.pdbx_description
1 polymer ?
#
loop_
_entity_poly.entity_id
_entity_poly.type
_entity_poly.pdbx_seq_one_letter_code
_entity_poly.pdbx_strand_id
1 'polypeptide(L)'
;RKGVIKTLIISVLLLWFMVFILVPGVIKVAGWFELLFVNIFGLPYNSGLLFFVAGLAGILVYLIRYSVRKEKVVMNYIVTAITVIMIGYSSYAMIMIRSSARPPMNQNNPSDIFSLSYYINMEQYGSSPKIYGNFYSAPVVGVKNVISGYNKVDGKYKPYYRPEYKYNKNFMTIFPRMYSSEPEHEEAYVYWGKVTGRKYSLGSGTGKETIVCPTFIENLRYFFRYQLGYMYLRYFMWNFAGRQNDLQGNGNNLHGNWISGIKFIDDARLGNQDNIPADLKSNPGRNRYFFLPLLIGIAGMFWQLKNDRNGFWLILALFFMTGIAIIFYLNQYPNQPRERDYAYAGSFYAFSIWIGMGFMMLYRNFRKYLNRWMSSITAFLLLFLTGPLLLAVQNWDDHDRSGRYTARDIGANYLKSCAPNSILFTYGDNDSFPVWYVQDVEGVRTDIRVANLSYIQAGWYIDMMRQKAFDSDPMPLSLPQEKYLDGVRVQLPVVERVDKPVEISQIVQFASQDDRKFMIDLTGQGDWVNFIPARKFIINVDSAKVVANGTVKEYFRDSIVSPMIWEYTDNDAFKGDLAIMDLLATSNWERPLYFSTTVPSSQYKGLEKYFVQEGMAYRIVPIKTGTPEPGEYGIIDPEVMYDNMMNKFEWGNAADPDVYLDENNRRMFSNFRRLFANLGKALLVSGDTVRAVEAVHRGLEIVPPSKLPNDFFSAGLAEVLIRAGEKEEGLKIIDEILKYSQEYLEYAVRQTGKDTYGLDYPVGINMQAMLDVYNMSLTLKMDSLT
;
A
#
# COMPACT_ATOMS: atom_id res chain seq x y z
N ARG A 1 -23.53 -38.27 -0.24
CA ARG A 1 -22.47 -38.05 -1.26
C ARG A 1 -23.02 -37.37 -2.51
N LYS A 2 -23.93 -37.97 -3.29
CA LYS A 2 -24.55 -37.33 -4.47
C LYS A 2 -25.23 -35.98 -4.16
N GLY A 3 -25.95 -35.86 -3.03
CA GLY A 3 -26.60 -34.61 -2.62
C GLY A 3 -25.62 -33.47 -2.29
N VAL A 4 -24.52 -33.77 -1.61
CA VAL A 4 -23.47 -32.78 -1.27
C VAL A 4 -22.79 -32.27 -2.54
N ILE A 5 -22.42 -33.16 -3.47
CA ILE A 5 -21.80 -32.77 -4.75
C ILE A 5 -22.76 -31.90 -5.57
N LYS A 6 -24.03 -32.30 -5.68
CA LYS A 6 -25.05 -31.49 -6.37
C LYS A 6 -25.22 -30.12 -5.72
N THR A 7 -25.30 -30.06 -4.39
CA THR A 7 -25.44 -28.81 -3.64
C THR A 7 -24.23 -27.90 -3.85
N LEU A 8 -23.02 -28.45 -3.81
CA LEU A 8 -21.78 -27.70 -4.06
C LEU A 8 -21.76 -27.12 -5.48
N ILE A 9 -22.07 -27.94 -6.50
CA ILE A 9 -22.12 -27.49 -7.89
C ILE A 9 -23.17 -26.39 -8.07
N ILE A 10 -24.38 -26.59 -7.54
CA ILE A 10 -25.45 -25.57 -7.61
C ILE A 10 -25.02 -24.30 -6.88
N SER A 11 -24.38 -24.40 -5.72
CA SER A 11 -23.90 -23.24 -4.96
C SER A 11 -22.83 -22.47 -5.73
N VAL A 12 -21.89 -23.17 -6.38
CA VAL A 12 -20.88 -22.55 -7.24
C VAL A 12 -21.51 -21.86 -8.45
N LEU A 13 -22.49 -22.50 -9.09
CA LEU A 13 -23.21 -21.92 -10.23
C LEU A 13 -24.03 -20.69 -9.82
N LEU A 14 -24.71 -20.75 -8.66
CA LEU A 14 -25.46 -19.61 -8.12
C LEU A 14 -24.52 -18.46 -7.75
N LEU A 15 -23.40 -18.76 -7.08
CA LEU A 15 -22.39 -17.73 -6.76
C LEU A 15 -21.83 -17.11 -8.04
N TRP A 16 -21.50 -17.93 -9.04
CA TRP A 16 -21.02 -17.45 -10.34
C TRP A 16 -22.05 -16.57 -11.04
N PHE A 17 -23.31 -17.00 -11.09
CA PHE A 17 -24.41 -16.21 -11.64
C PHE A 17 -24.55 -14.88 -10.90
N MET A 18 -24.50 -14.89 -9.57
CA MET A 18 -24.63 -13.69 -8.74
C MET A 18 -23.49 -12.71 -9.01
N VAL A 19 -22.24 -13.18 -8.93
CA VAL A 19 -21.03 -12.34 -9.01
C VAL A 19 -20.76 -11.85 -10.43
N PHE A 20 -20.92 -12.70 -11.45
CA PHE A 20 -20.50 -12.37 -12.82
C PHE A 20 -21.65 -11.94 -13.74
N ILE A 21 -22.89 -12.28 -13.42
CA ILE A 21 -24.06 -11.96 -14.28
C ILE A 21 -24.99 -10.96 -13.61
N LEU A 22 -25.59 -11.32 -12.47
CA LEU A 22 -26.67 -10.53 -11.89
C LEU A 22 -26.18 -9.14 -11.48
N VAL A 23 -25.10 -9.10 -10.69
CA VAL A 23 -24.64 -7.85 -10.06
C VAL A 23 -24.04 -6.89 -11.09
N PRO A 24 -23.08 -7.30 -11.94
CA PRO A 24 -22.57 -6.42 -13.00
C PRO A 24 -23.64 -6.13 -14.06
N GLY A 25 -24.53 -7.08 -14.33
CA GLY A 25 -25.58 -6.96 -15.34
C GLY A 25 -26.61 -5.89 -14.98
N VAL A 26 -27.06 -5.82 -13.72
CA VAL A 26 -27.99 -4.78 -13.26
C VAL A 26 -27.38 -3.38 -13.45
N ILE A 27 -26.12 -3.19 -13.05
CA ILE A 27 -25.41 -1.92 -13.19
C ILE A 27 -25.25 -1.55 -14.67
N LYS A 28 -24.90 -2.52 -15.52
CA LYS A 28 -24.76 -2.32 -16.97
C LYS A 28 -26.07 -1.87 -17.63
N VAL A 29 -27.19 -2.50 -17.28
CA VAL A 29 -28.51 -2.10 -17.81
C VAL A 29 -28.91 -0.73 -17.29
N ALA A 30 -28.64 -0.42 -16.02
CA ALA A 30 -28.84 0.92 -15.48
C ALA A 30 -28.02 1.98 -16.25
N GLY A 31 -26.78 1.66 -16.62
CA GLY A 31 -25.95 2.50 -17.49
C GLY A 31 -26.53 2.71 -18.88
N TRP A 32 -27.19 1.70 -19.48
CA TRP A 32 -27.89 1.88 -20.76
C TRP A 32 -29.08 2.83 -20.67
N PHE A 33 -29.87 2.73 -19.60
CA PHE A 33 -30.93 3.69 -19.31
C PHE A 33 -30.35 5.10 -19.12
N GLU A 34 -29.25 5.22 -18.38
CA GLU A 34 -28.59 6.51 -18.19
C GLU A 34 -28.17 7.16 -19.51
N LEU A 35 -27.50 6.41 -20.41
CA LEU A 35 -27.13 6.92 -21.73
C LEU A 35 -28.36 7.29 -22.59
N LEU A 36 -29.43 6.49 -22.55
CA LEU A 36 -30.65 6.76 -23.32
C LEU A 36 -31.29 8.08 -22.87
N PHE A 37 -31.56 8.24 -21.58
CA PHE A 37 -32.29 9.39 -21.08
C PHE A 37 -31.45 10.69 -21.11
N VAL A 38 -30.14 10.61 -20.84
CA VAL A 38 -29.27 11.79 -20.85
C VAL A 38 -28.79 12.14 -22.25
N ASN A 39 -28.15 11.21 -22.97
CA ASN A 39 -27.52 11.55 -24.24
C ASN A 39 -28.52 11.68 -25.41
N ILE A 40 -29.62 10.91 -25.39
CA ILE A 40 -30.62 10.90 -26.47
C ILE A 40 -31.78 11.83 -26.14
N PHE A 41 -32.39 11.70 -24.95
CA PHE A 41 -33.53 12.56 -24.58
C PHE A 41 -33.14 13.92 -23.97
N GLY A 42 -31.85 14.14 -23.65
CA GLY A 42 -31.36 15.42 -23.16
C GLY A 42 -31.77 15.74 -21.71
N LEU A 43 -32.12 14.73 -20.91
CA LEU A 43 -32.44 14.93 -19.50
C LEU A 43 -31.18 15.14 -18.64
N PRO A 44 -31.31 15.71 -17.44
CA PRO A 44 -30.19 15.86 -16.50
C PRO A 44 -29.55 14.53 -16.10
N TYR A 45 -28.29 14.59 -15.66
CA TYR A 45 -27.56 13.43 -15.11
C TYR A 45 -28.33 12.70 -14.01
N ASN A 46 -28.14 11.39 -13.94
CA ASN A 46 -28.79 10.41 -13.07
C ASN A 46 -30.30 10.20 -13.33
N SER A 47 -30.90 10.86 -14.32
CA SER A 47 -32.32 10.68 -14.64
C SER A 47 -32.63 9.26 -15.12
N GLY A 48 -31.82 8.69 -16.00
CA GLY A 48 -32.02 7.33 -16.53
C GLY A 48 -31.89 6.27 -15.43
N LEU A 49 -30.96 6.45 -14.50
CA LEU A 49 -30.84 5.60 -13.31
C LEU A 49 -32.13 5.61 -12.48
N LEU A 50 -32.74 6.78 -12.22
CA LEU A 50 -34.00 6.88 -11.47
C LEU A 50 -35.14 6.15 -12.19
N PHE A 51 -35.27 6.31 -13.50
CA PHE A 51 -36.24 5.56 -14.30
C PHE A 51 -35.99 4.05 -14.24
N PHE A 52 -34.74 3.62 -14.31
CA PHE A 52 -34.38 2.20 -14.18
C PHE A 52 -34.77 1.64 -12.82
N VAL A 53 -34.45 2.34 -11.72
CA VAL A 53 -34.77 1.88 -10.35
C VAL A 53 -36.29 1.79 -10.16
N ALA A 54 -37.04 2.80 -10.58
CA ALA A 54 -38.51 2.78 -10.51
C ALA A 54 -39.11 1.64 -11.34
N GLY A 55 -38.60 1.44 -12.57
CA GLY A 55 -39.03 0.36 -13.45
C GLY A 55 -38.73 -1.03 -12.87
N LEU A 56 -37.51 -1.23 -12.35
CA LEU A 56 -37.11 -2.48 -11.70
C LEU A 56 -37.98 -2.78 -10.48
N ALA A 57 -38.22 -1.80 -9.61
CA ALA A 57 -39.10 -1.95 -8.47
C ALA A 57 -40.54 -2.32 -8.90
N GLY A 58 -41.07 -1.63 -9.93
CA GLY A 58 -42.37 -1.93 -10.51
C GLY A 58 -42.46 -3.36 -11.05
N ILE A 59 -41.45 -3.83 -11.79
CA ILE A 59 -41.37 -5.19 -12.32
C ILE A 59 -41.31 -6.22 -11.19
N LEU A 60 -40.47 -6.01 -10.18
CA LEU A 60 -40.35 -6.92 -9.04
C LEU A 60 -41.68 -7.04 -8.27
N VAL A 61 -42.32 -5.92 -7.97
CA VAL A 61 -43.64 -5.89 -7.31
C VAL A 61 -44.69 -6.60 -8.15
N TYR A 62 -44.71 -6.34 -9.46
CA TYR A 62 -45.62 -7.01 -10.40
C TYR A 62 -45.39 -8.52 -10.43
N LEU A 63 -44.14 -8.99 -10.57
CA LEU A 63 -43.80 -10.41 -10.64
C LEU A 63 -44.12 -11.14 -9.34
N ILE A 64 -43.89 -10.51 -8.17
CA ILE A 64 -44.30 -11.07 -6.88
C ILE A 64 -45.82 -11.22 -6.84
N ARG A 65 -46.58 -10.15 -7.12
CA ARG A 65 -48.06 -10.19 -7.13
C ARG A 65 -48.60 -11.21 -8.12
N TYR A 66 -48.02 -11.29 -9.31
CA TYR A 66 -48.39 -12.26 -10.34
C TYR A 66 -48.12 -13.69 -9.88
N SER A 67 -46.93 -13.96 -9.32
CA SER A 67 -46.56 -15.29 -8.83
C SER A 67 -47.47 -15.79 -7.71
N VAL A 68 -47.92 -14.89 -6.81
CA VAL A 68 -48.90 -15.20 -5.77
C VAL A 68 -50.27 -15.48 -6.37
N ARG A 69 -50.79 -14.59 -7.23
CA ARG A 69 -52.11 -14.75 -7.87
C ARG A 69 -52.24 -15.99 -8.75
N LYS A 70 -51.14 -16.47 -9.31
CA LYS A 70 -51.10 -17.67 -10.18
C LYS A 70 -50.55 -18.90 -9.45
N GLU A 71 -50.37 -18.83 -8.13
CA GLU A 71 -49.88 -19.92 -7.27
C GLU A 71 -48.55 -20.54 -7.75
N LYS A 72 -47.67 -19.73 -8.36
CA LYS A 72 -46.36 -20.15 -8.87
C LYS A 72 -45.33 -20.10 -7.74
N VAL A 73 -45.36 -21.07 -6.84
CA VAL A 73 -44.52 -21.15 -5.63
C VAL A 73 -43.02 -20.98 -5.91
N VAL A 74 -42.46 -21.72 -6.88
CA VAL A 74 -41.03 -21.63 -7.21
C VAL A 74 -40.64 -20.25 -7.75
N MET A 75 -41.47 -19.68 -8.63
CA MET A 75 -41.25 -18.33 -9.16
C MET A 75 -41.30 -17.29 -8.03
N ASN A 76 -42.25 -17.42 -7.10
CA ASN A 76 -42.36 -16.53 -5.97
C ASN A 76 -41.08 -16.57 -5.11
N TYR A 77 -40.55 -17.75 -4.79
CA TYR A 77 -39.30 -17.88 -4.05
C TYR A 77 -38.12 -17.24 -4.79
N ILE A 78 -37.97 -17.49 -6.09
CA ILE A 78 -36.88 -16.92 -6.89
C ILE A 78 -36.96 -15.39 -6.92
N VAL A 79 -38.12 -14.83 -7.25
CA VAL A 79 -38.31 -13.37 -7.36
C VAL A 79 -38.16 -12.71 -5.98
N THR A 80 -38.66 -13.33 -4.92
CA THR A 80 -38.49 -12.81 -3.56
C THR A 80 -37.02 -12.82 -3.15
N ALA A 81 -36.28 -13.91 -3.41
CA ALA A 81 -34.85 -13.97 -3.14
C ALA A 81 -34.09 -12.88 -3.91
N ILE A 82 -34.38 -12.71 -5.20
CA ILE A 82 -33.81 -11.62 -6.02
C ILE A 82 -34.15 -10.25 -5.43
N THR A 83 -35.39 -10.01 -4.98
CA THR A 83 -35.74 -8.70 -4.43
C THR A 83 -35.05 -8.43 -3.10
N VAL A 84 -34.90 -9.43 -2.22
CA VAL A 84 -34.13 -9.29 -0.99
C VAL A 84 -32.66 -8.99 -1.30
N ILE A 85 -32.07 -9.68 -2.28
CA ILE A 85 -30.73 -9.38 -2.80
C ILE A 85 -30.64 -7.93 -3.28
N MET A 86 -31.59 -7.48 -4.10
CA MET A 86 -31.61 -6.11 -4.63
C MET A 86 -31.78 -5.05 -3.53
N ILE A 87 -32.57 -5.33 -2.49
CA ILE A 87 -32.65 -4.48 -1.29
C ILE A 87 -31.27 -4.41 -0.61
N GLY A 88 -30.56 -5.52 -0.47
CA GLY A 88 -29.18 -5.53 0.03
C GLY A 88 -28.25 -4.66 -0.82
N TYR A 89 -28.32 -4.77 -2.15
CA TYR A 89 -27.55 -3.94 -3.07
C TYR A 89 -27.94 -2.46 -3.04
N SER A 90 -29.15 -2.11 -2.62
CA SER A 90 -29.55 -0.70 -2.48
C SER A 90 -28.71 0.05 -1.45
N SER A 91 -28.00 -0.64 -0.54
CA SER A 91 -27.03 -0.01 0.37
C SER A 91 -25.90 0.74 -0.36
N TYR A 92 -25.53 0.35 -1.59
CA TYR A 92 -24.59 1.09 -2.43
C TYR A 92 -25.09 2.48 -2.83
N ALA A 93 -26.40 2.75 -2.75
CA ALA A 93 -26.92 4.10 -2.98
C ALA A 93 -26.36 5.12 -1.99
N MET A 94 -26.02 4.70 -0.76
CA MET A 94 -25.36 5.58 0.22
C MET A 94 -24.05 6.16 -0.32
N ILE A 95 -23.27 5.35 -1.05
CA ILE A 95 -22.00 5.79 -1.65
C ILE A 95 -22.26 6.87 -2.71
N MET A 96 -23.27 6.68 -3.56
CA MET A 96 -23.65 7.68 -4.57
C MET A 96 -24.18 8.98 -3.96
N ILE A 97 -25.04 8.87 -2.94
CA ILE A 97 -25.62 10.03 -2.24
C ILE A 97 -24.50 10.81 -1.54
N ARG A 98 -23.62 10.14 -0.79
CA ARG A 98 -22.45 10.75 -0.16
C ARG A 98 -21.55 11.42 -1.18
N SER A 99 -21.23 10.74 -2.29
CA SER A 99 -20.39 11.29 -3.36
C SER A 99 -21.01 12.54 -4.00
N SER A 100 -22.32 12.55 -4.18
CA SER A 100 -23.05 13.69 -4.75
C SER A 100 -23.01 14.93 -3.86
N ALA A 101 -22.82 14.78 -2.54
CA ALA A 101 -22.61 15.89 -1.61
C ALA A 101 -21.21 16.52 -1.71
N ARG A 102 -20.30 15.95 -2.53
CA ARG A 102 -18.93 16.42 -2.77
C ARG A 102 -18.13 16.70 -1.49
N PRO A 103 -17.96 15.69 -0.61
CA PRO A 103 -17.11 15.86 0.56
C PRO A 103 -15.65 16.18 0.16
N PRO A 104 -14.86 16.82 1.05
CA PRO A 104 -13.44 17.14 0.81
C PRO A 104 -12.58 15.95 0.35
N MET A 105 -12.96 14.72 0.74
CA MET A 105 -12.43 13.47 0.20
C MET A 105 -13.54 12.59 -0.39
N ASN A 106 -13.48 12.38 -1.71
CA ASN A 106 -14.52 11.72 -2.51
C ASN A 106 -13.87 10.78 -3.54
N GLN A 107 -13.21 9.73 -3.04
CA GLN A 107 -12.42 8.80 -3.83
C GLN A 107 -13.21 8.21 -5.00
N ASN A 108 -12.66 8.31 -6.22
CA ASN A 108 -13.27 7.93 -7.50
C ASN A 108 -14.57 8.66 -7.88
N ASN A 109 -15.05 9.60 -7.06
CA ASN A 109 -16.28 10.35 -7.26
C ASN A 109 -17.46 9.49 -7.83
N PRO A 110 -17.92 8.44 -7.12
CA PRO A 110 -18.96 7.53 -7.59
C PRO A 110 -20.37 8.17 -7.53
N SER A 111 -20.56 9.34 -8.14
CA SER A 111 -21.80 10.14 -8.11
C SER A 111 -22.79 9.78 -9.22
N ASP A 112 -22.44 8.83 -10.09
CA ASP A 112 -23.28 8.32 -11.17
C ASP A 112 -23.06 6.81 -11.36
N ILE A 113 -23.88 6.19 -12.22
CA ILE A 113 -23.87 4.75 -12.42
C ILE A 113 -22.56 4.22 -13.04
N PHE A 114 -21.86 5.01 -13.86
CA PHE A 114 -20.61 4.58 -14.49
C PHE A 114 -19.44 4.64 -13.50
N SER A 115 -19.33 5.74 -12.77
CA SER A 115 -18.33 5.89 -11.70
C SER A 115 -18.59 4.91 -10.54
N LEU A 116 -19.85 4.60 -10.22
CA LEU A 116 -20.19 3.53 -9.27
C LEU A 116 -19.79 2.14 -9.82
N SER A 117 -20.03 1.86 -11.10
CA SER A 117 -19.60 0.60 -11.73
C SER A 117 -18.09 0.42 -11.60
N TYR A 118 -17.33 1.46 -11.94
CA TYR A 118 -15.87 1.49 -11.83
C TYR A 118 -15.42 1.20 -10.39
N TYR A 119 -16.09 1.81 -9.40
CA TYR A 119 -15.83 1.62 -7.98
C TYR A 119 -16.11 0.18 -7.51
N ILE A 120 -17.31 -0.36 -7.79
CA ILE A 120 -17.73 -1.71 -7.34
C ILE A 120 -16.86 -2.80 -7.99
N ASN A 121 -16.51 -2.63 -9.26
CA ASN A 121 -15.67 -3.58 -9.99
C ASN A 121 -14.18 -3.47 -9.62
N MET A 122 -13.79 -2.47 -8.82
CA MET A 122 -12.40 -2.22 -8.43
C MET A 122 -11.45 -2.05 -9.63
N GLU A 123 -11.95 -1.49 -10.73
CA GLU A 123 -11.23 -1.42 -12.02
C GLU A 123 -9.90 -0.65 -11.95
N GLN A 124 -9.72 0.20 -10.93
CA GLN A 124 -8.48 0.93 -10.67
C GLN A 124 -7.27 0.05 -10.35
N TYR A 125 -7.47 -1.17 -9.84
CA TYR A 125 -6.37 -2.07 -9.45
C TYR A 125 -5.96 -3.03 -10.58
N GLY A 126 -6.51 -2.85 -11.78
CA GLY A 126 -6.33 -3.78 -12.89
C GLY A 126 -6.98 -5.14 -12.61
N SER A 127 -6.71 -6.11 -13.49
CA SER A 127 -7.28 -7.45 -13.39
C SER A 127 -6.17 -8.49 -13.42
N SER A 128 -6.27 -9.51 -12.55
CA SER A 128 -5.41 -10.70 -12.66
C SER A 128 -6.13 -11.83 -13.39
N PRO A 129 -5.45 -12.54 -14.30
CA PRO A 129 -6.08 -13.58 -15.10
C PRO A 129 -6.48 -14.77 -14.22
N LYS A 130 -7.71 -15.28 -14.37
CA LYS A 130 -8.23 -16.36 -13.52
C LYS A 130 -8.18 -17.73 -14.22
N ILE A 131 -8.72 -17.81 -15.44
CA ILE A 131 -8.87 -19.08 -16.17
C ILE A 131 -7.84 -19.20 -17.30
N TYR A 132 -7.59 -18.12 -18.04
CA TYR A 132 -6.65 -18.08 -19.16
C TYR A 132 -5.98 -16.71 -19.20
N GLY A 133 -4.70 -16.66 -19.56
CA GLY A 133 -3.94 -15.41 -19.58
C GLY A 133 -2.45 -15.64 -19.82
N ASN A 134 -1.68 -14.56 -19.74
CA ASN A 134 -0.25 -14.52 -20.02
C ASN A 134 0.62 -14.96 -18.82
N PHE A 135 1.83 -15.41 -19.13
CA PHE A 135 2.94 -15.40 -18.17
C PHE A 135 3.57 -14.00 -18.06
N TYR A 136 4.37 -13.77 -17.02
CA TYR A 136 5.07 -12.51 -16.77
C TYR A 136 6.02 -12.14 -17.93
N SER A 137 6.66 -13.13 -18.56
CA SER A 137 7.59 -12.94 -19.66
C SER A 137 6.93 -12.82 -21.03
N ALA A 138 5.60 -12.66 -21.08
CA ALA A 138 4.88 -12.57 -22.34
C ALA A 138 5.10 -11.21 -23.02
N PRO A 139 5.67 -11.17 -24.24
CA PRO A 139 5.83 -9.91 -24.95
C PRO A 139 4.47 -9.40 -25.46
N VAL A 140 4.31 -8.08 -25.41
CA VAL A 140 3.15 -7.37 -25.99
C VAL A 140 3.29 -7.35 -27.51
N VAL A 141 2.25 -7.80 -28.22
CA VAL A 141 2.18 -7.86 -29.70
C VAL A 141 1.18 -6.88 -30.29
N GLY A 142 0.44 -6.16 -29.45
CA GLY A 142 -0.48 -5.12 -29.88
C GLY A 142 -1.24 -4.50 -28.72
N VAL A 143 -1.91 -3.39 -29.01
CA VAL A 143 -2.74 -2.65 -28.06
C VAL A 143 -4.13 -2.50 -28.65
N LYS A 144 -5.16 -2.65 -27.83
CA LYS A 144 -6.55 -2.37 -28.21
C LYS A 144 -7.15 -1.38 -27.25
N ASN A 145 -7.73 -0.29 -27.75
CA ASN A 145 -8.44 0.65 -26.90
C ASN A 145 -9.83 0.11 -26.55
N VAL A 146 -10.15 0.07 -25.25
CA VAL A 146 -11.46 -0.33 -24.73
C VAL A 146 -12.08 0.82 -23.93
N ILE A 147 -13.41 0.93 -23.99
CA ILE A 147 -14.13 1.92 -23.18
C ILE A 147 -13.91 1.57 -21.71
N SER A 148 -13.32 2.51 -20.98
CA SER A 148 -13.03 2.34 -19.55
C SER A 148 -14.03 3.08 -18.65
N GLY A 149 -14.81 4.02 -19.20
CA GLY A 149 -15.78 4.79 -18.44
C GLY A 149 -16.32 5.96 -19.25
N TYR A 150 -17.04 6.86 -18.57
CA TYR A 150 -17.66 8.03 -19.19
C TYR A 150 -17.38 9.31 -18.39
N ASN A 151 -16.92 10.35 -19.07
CA ASN A 151 -16.80 11.69 -18.52
C ASN A 151 -18.10 12.48 -18.71
N LYS A 152 -18.42 13.36 -17.75
CA LYS A 152 -19.53 14.32 -17.85
C LYS A 152 -19.03 15.58 -18.57
N VAL A 153 -19.51 15.82 -19.79
CA VAL A 153 -19.09 16.96 -20.64
C VAL A 153 -20.33 17.55 -21.32
N ASP A 154 -20.57 18.84 -21.14
CA ASP A 154 -21.68 19.60 -21.75
C ASP A 154 -23.07 18.95 -21.55
N GLY A 155 -23.36 18.45 -20.35
CA GLY A 155 -24.63 17.79 -20.05
C GLY A 155 -24.80 16.38 -20.65
N LYS A 156 -23.73 15.81 -21.23
CA LYS A 156 -23.71 14.45 -21.80
C LYS A 156 -22.62 13.59 -21.18
N TYR A 157 -22.75 12.27 -21.36
CA TYR A 157 -21.70 11.29 -21.05
C TYR A 157 -20.88 10.99 -22.30
N LYS A 158 -19.57 11.28 -22.27
CA LYS A 158 -18.61 10.96 -23.36
C LYS A 158 -17.67 9.84 -22.92
N PRO A 159 -17.52 8.74 -23.69
CA PRO A 159 -16.65 7.63 -23.30
C PRO A 159 -15.18 8.04 -23.33
N TYR A 160 -14.39 7.51 -22.39
CA TYR A 160 -12.93 7.53 -22.48
C TYR A 160 -12.38 6.10 -22.57
N TYR A 161 -11.17 5.99 -23.11
CA TYR A 161 -10.58 4.72 -23.47
C TYR A 161 -9.30 4.45 -22.68
N ARG A 162 -9.02 3.16 -22.43
CA ARG A 162 -7.74 2.70 -21.92
C ARG A 162 -7.16 1.62 -22.84
N PRO A 163 -5.82 1.54 -22.95
CA PRO A 163 -5.16 0.49 -23.71
C PRO A 163 -5.30 -0.87 -23.00
N GLU A 164 -5.70 -1.89 -23.76
CA GLU A 164 -5.69 -3.29 -23.38
C GLU A 164 -4.60 -3.99 -24.20
N TYR A 165 -3.57 -4.50 -23.51
CA TYR A 165 -2.43 -5.15 -24.16
C TYR A 165 -2.78 -6.56 -24.62
N LYS A 166 -2.45 -6.86 -25.87
CA LYS A 166 -2.50 -8.22 -26.43
C LYS A 166 -1.11 -8.83 -26.35
N TYR A 167 -1.04 -10.03 -25.78
CA TYR A 167 0.20 -10.76 -25.58
C TYR A 167 0.42 -11.84 -26.64
N ASN A 168 1.67 -12.23 -26.85
CA ASN A 168 2.02 -13.33 -27.74
C ASN A 168 1.39 -14.65 -27.25
N LYS A 169 0.66 -15.33 -28.13
CA LYS A 169 -0.07 -16.57 -27.83
C LYS A 169 0.82 -17.70 -27.30
N ASN A 170 2.11 -17.73 -27.65
CA ASN A 170 3.06 -18.75 -27.17
C ASN A 170 3.35 -18.65 -25.67
N PHE A 171 3.08 -17.49 -25.07
CA PHE A 171 3.32 -17.19 -23.65
C PHE A 171 2.01 -17.16 -22.85
N MET A 172 0.92 -17.67 -23.43
CA MET A 172 -0.37 -17.78 -22.77
C MET A 172 -0.60 -19.20 -22.27
N THR A 173 -1.27 -19.34 -21.13
CA THR A 173 -1.61 -20.64 -20.54
C THR A 173 -3.01 -20.65 -19.97
N ILE A 174 -3.59 -21.85 -19.85
CA ILE A 174 -4.68 -22.09 -18.91
C ILE A 174 -4.13 -21.97 -17.48
N PHE A 175 -4.96 -21.47 -16.57
CA PHE A 175 -4.66 -21.31 -15.15
C PHE A 175 -3.32 -20.58 -14.87
N PRO A 176 -3.13 -19.35 -15.39
CA PRO A 176 -1.90 -18.58 -15.19
C PRO A 176 -1.78 -18.12 -13.72
N ARG A 177 -0.65 -18.42 -13.08
CA ARG A 177 -0.31 -18.03 -11.70
C ARG A 177 0.90 -17.09 -11.65
N MET A 178 1.71 -17.10 -12.71
CA MET A 178 2.94 -16.32 -12.84
C MET A 178 2.76 -15.24 -13.92
N TYR A 179 1.89 -14.25 -13.68
CA TYR A 179 1.40 -13.32 -14.71
C TYR A 179 1.95 -11.89 -14.62
N SER A 180 2.43 -11.47 -13.45
CA SER A 180 2.83 -10.07 -13.23
C SER A 180 4.18 -9.78 -13.87
N SER A 181 4.24 -8.79 -14.76
CA SER A 181 5.44 -8.40 -15.51
C SER A 181 6.37 -7.43 -14.77
N GLU A 182 6.17 -7.22 -13.47
CA GLU A 182 7.06 -6.35 -12.68
C GLU A 182 8.39 -7.06 -12.46
N PRO A 183 9.54 -6.39 -12.66
CA PRO A 183 10.86 -7.02 -12.53
C PRO A 183 11.09 -7.69 -11.16
N GLU A 184 10.67 -7.05 -10.07
CA GLU A 184 10.80 -7.59 -8.70
C GLU A 184 10.01 -8.89 -8.48
N HIS A 185 8.95 -9.12 -9.28
CA HIS A 185 8.15 -10.33 -9.18
C HIS A 185 8.79 -11.49 -9.95
N GLU A 186 9.55 -11.22 -11.00
CA GLU A 186 10.21 -12.23 -11.83
C GLU A 186 11.20 -13.06 -11.01
N GLU A 187 12.06 -12.44 -10.22
CA GLU A 187 13.04 -13.16 -9.38
C GLU A 187 12.35 -14.10 -8.39
N ALA A 188 11.28 -13.63 -7.75
CA ALA A 188 10.49 -14.44 -6.84
C ALA A 188 9.75 -15.57 -7.59
N TYR A 189 9.23 -15.31 -8.78
CA TYR A 189 8.68 -16.34 -9.65
C TYR A 189 9.70 -17.43 -9.98
N VAL A 190 10.93 -17.05 -10.31
CA VAL A 190 12.04 -17.99 -10.56
C VAL A 190 12.33 -18.83 -9.32
N TYR A 191 12.43 -18.23 -8.13
CA TYR A 191 12.69 -18.94 -6.88
C TYR A 191 11.56 -19.92 -6.49
N TRP A 192 10.33 -19.42 -6.43
CA TRP A 192 9.16 -20.18 -5.99
C TRP A 192 8.74 -21.22 -7.02
N GLY A 193 8.74 -20.85 -8.30
CA GLY A 193 8.44 -21.73 -9.44
C GLY A 193 9.58 -22.67 -9.81
N LYS A 194 10.82 -22.43 -9.34
CA LYS A 194 12.06 -23.07 -9.83
C LYS A 194 12.10 -23.06 -11.36
N VAL A 195 11.99 -21.86 -11.92
CA VAL A 195 11.81 -21.66 -13.36
C VAL A 195 13.14 -21.89 -14.07
N THR A 196 13.14 -22.88 -14.96
CA THR A 196 14.14 -23.10 -16.01
C THR A 196 13.60 -22.66 -17.37
N GLY A 197 12.29 -22.85 -17.56
CA GLY A 197 11.50 -22.35 -18.68
C GLY A 197 11.88 -22.90 -20.06
N ARG A 198 11.11 -22.47 -21.06
CA ARG A 198 11.36 -22.69 -22.48
C ARG A 198 11.95 -21.42 -23.07
N LYS A 199 13.06 -21.53 -23.77
CA LYS A 199 13.73 -20.39 -24.40
C LYS A 199 13.08 -20.10 -25.75
N TYR A 200 12.66 -18.85 -25.94
CA TYR A 200 12.16 -18.33 -27.20
C TYR A 200 13.07 -17.20 -27.65
N SER A 201 13.59 -17.28 -28.88
CA SER A 201 14.30 -16.16 -29.49
C SER A 201 13.29 -15.28 -30.23
N LEU A 202 13.10 -14.07 -29.75
CA LEU A 202 12.31 -13.05 -30.45
C LEU A 202 13.26 -12.06 -31.12
N GLY A 203 12.99 -11.76 -32.39
CA GLY A 203 13.70 -10.70 -33.10
C GLY A 203 13.10 -9.36 -32.71
N SER A 204 13.86 -8.52 -32.00
CA SER A 204 13.55 -7.11 -31.83
C SER A 204 14.56 -6.32 -32.64
N GLY A 205 14.16 -5.83 -33.82
CA GLY A 205 14.99 -4.97 -34.69
C GLY A 205 16.46 -5.39 -34.82
N THR A 206 17.34 -4.75 -34.03
CA THR A 206 18.80 -4.89 -34.06
C THR A 206 19.39 -5.93 -33.09
N GLY A 207 18.59 -6.69 -32.33
CA GLY A 207 19.05 -7.71 -31.38
C GLY A 207 18.13 -8.93 -31.29
N LYS A 208 18.72 -10.13 -31.13
CA LYS A 208 17.97 -11.34 -30.76
C LYS A 208 17.91 -11.42 -29.24
N GLU A 209 16.74 -11.18 -28.67
CA GLU A 209 16.53 -11.36 -27.23
C GLU A 209 16.00 -12.77 -26.97
N THR A 210 16.59 -13.47 -25.99
CA THR A 210 16.14 -14.80 -25.59
C THR A 210 15.27 -14.66 -24.36
N ILE A 211 13.97 -14.88 -24.53
CA ILE A 211 12.99 -14.78 -23.45
C ILE A 211 12.71 -16.18 -22.90
N VAL A 212 12.74 -16.30 -21.58
CA VAL A 212 12.44 -17.54 -20.87
C VAL A 212 10.95 -17.57 -20.51
N CYS A 213 10.20 -18.48 -21.14
CA CYS A 213 8.80 -18.70 -20.83
C CYS A 213 8.64 -19.81 -19.78
N PRO A 214 7.96 -19.58 -18.66
CA PRO A 214 7.63 -20.65 -17.72
C PRO A 214 6.85 -21.79 -18.39
N THR A 215 7.08 -23.01 -17.91
CA THR A 215 6.28 -24.18 -18.25
C THR A 215 5.04 -24.27 -17.36
N PHE A 216 4.02 -25.01 -17.80
CA PHE A 216 2.82 -25.24 -16.98
C PHE A 216 3.13 -25.94 -15.64
N ILE A 217 4.14 -26.81 -15.60
CA ILE A 217 4.56 -27.49 -14.36
C ILE A 217 5.21 -26.50 -13.38
N GLU A 218 6.05 -25.59 -13.87
CA GLU A 218 6.65 -24.53 -13.04
C GLU A 218 5.57 -23.57 -12.51
N ASN A 219 4.57 -23.26 -13.33
CA ASN A 219 3.38 -22.50 -12.92
C ASN A 219 2.60 -23.20 -11.80
N LEU A 220 2.37 -24.51 -11.90
CA LEU A 220 1.74 -25.28 -10.82
C LEU A 220 2.65 -25.39 -9.59
N ARG A 221 3.97 -25.49 -9.77
CA ARG A 221 4.93 -25.49 -8.67
C ARG A 221 4.85 -24.19 -7.88
N TYR A 222 4.75 -23.05 -8.55
CA TYR A 222 4.50 -21.75 -7.92
C TYR A 222 3.17 -21.75 -7.14
N PHE A 223 2.07 -22.24 -7.74
CA PHE A 223 0.78 -22.36 -7.06
C PHE A 223 0.89 -23.13 -5.74
N PHE A 224 1.52 -24.30 -5.75
CA PHE A 224 1.61 -25.15 -4.55
C PHE A 224 2.61 -24.61 -3.53
N ARG A 225 3.79 -24.15 -3.95
CA ARG A 225 4.83 -23.68 -3.02
C ARG A 225 4.52 -22.31 -2.44
N TYR A 226 4.18 -21.34 -3.30
CA TYR A 226 3.93 -19.97 -2.86
C TYR A 226 2.47 -19.78 -2.46
N GLN A 227 1.52 -19.93 -3.39
CA GLN A 227 0.14 -19.52 -3.13
C GLN A 227 -0.57 -20.42 -2.07
N LEU A 228 -0.38 -21.74 -2.12
CA LEU A 228 -0.95 -22.65 -1.11
C LEU A 228 -0.04 -22.83 0.11
N GLY A 229 1.26 -23.03 -0.10
CA GLY A 229 2.21 -23.26 0.99
C GLY A 229 2.51 -22.00 1.77
N TYR A 230 3.10 -21.01 1.12
CA TYR A 230 3.57 -19.79 1.78
C TYR A 230 2.46 -18.78 2.11
N MET A 231 1.48 -18.60 1.22
CA MET A 231 0.42 -17.59 1.42
C MET A 231 -0.80 -18.11 2.16
N TYR A 232 -1.05 -19.42 2.23
CA TYR A 232 -2.20 -19.94 2.96
C TYR A 232 -1.79 -20.80 4.15
N LEU A 233 -1.04 -21.89 3.92
CA LEU A 233 -0.67 -22.82 4.98
C LEU A 233 0.17 -22.14 6.06
N ARG A 234 1.08 -21.22 5.69
CA ARG A 234 1.84 -20.43 6.68
C ARG A 234 0.95 -19.66 7.64
N TYR A 235 -0.03 -18.88 7.16
CA TYR A 235 -0.96 -18.14 8.01
C TYR A 235 -1.92 -19.05 8.78
N PHE A 236 -2.36 -20.14 8.17
CA PHE A 236 -3.12 -21.16 8.89
C PHE A 236 -2.32 -21.69 10.08
N MET A 237 -1.02 -21.95 9.90
CA MET A 237 -0.13 -22.39 10.97
C MET A 237 0.19 -21.29 11.97
N TRP A 238 0.24 -20.01 11.59
CA TRP A 238 0.33 -18.90 12.55
C TRP A 238 -0.75 -18.94 13.60
N ASN A 239 -1.98 -19.31 13.20
CA ASN A 239 -3.14 -19.34 14.09
C ASN A 239 -3.21 -20.59 14.97
N PHE A 240 -2.61 -21.72 14.55
CA PHE A 240 -2.84 -23.02 15.22
C PHE A 240 -1.57 -23.76 15.65
N ALA A 241 -0.38 -23.30 15.25
CA ALA A 241 0.91 -23.80 15.71
C ALA A 241 1.76 -22.71 16.37
N GLY A 242 1.72 -21.48 15.84
CA GLY A 242 2.41 -20.32 16.37
C GLY A 242 3.10 -19.47 15.29
N ARG A 243 3.56 -18.27 15.65
CA ARG A 243 4.13 -17.25 14.75
C ARG A 243 5.59 -16.97 15.12
N GLN A 244 6.48 -16.94 14.14
CA GLN A 244 7.92 -16.76 14.37
C GLN A 244 8.27 -15.35 14.87
N ASN A 245 7.68 -14.34 14.26
CA ASN A 245 7.75 -12.91 14.56
C ASN A 245 6.70 -12.14 13.75
N ASP A 246 6.55 -10.86 14.07
CA ASP A 246 5.60 -9.96 13.41
C ASP A 246 6.08 -9.38 12.07
N LEU A 247 7.35 -9.55 11.73
CA LEU A 247 7.99 -9.02 10.53
C LEU A 247 7.47 -9.68 9.25
N GLN A 248 7.34 -8.89 8.19
CA GLN A 248 6.89 -9.36 6.90
C GLN A 248 7.87 -10.36 6.30
N GLY A 249 7.36 -11.53 5.93
CA GLY A 249 8.15 -12.56 5.27
C GLY A 249 8.20 -12.39 3.74
N ASN A 250 9.37 -12.68 3.16
CA ASN A 250 9.59 -12.79 1.71
C ASN A 250 9.89 -14.23 1.23
N GLY A 251 9.98 -15.18 2.16
CA GLY A 251 10.36 -16.58 1.90
C GLY A 251 11.64 -17.03 2.59
N ASN A 252 12.36 -16.11 3.22
CA ASN A 252 13.54 -16.42 4.03
C ASN A 252 13.15 -17.15 5.34
N ASN A 253 14.15 -17.69 6.03
CA ASN A 253 13.96 -18.42 7.29
C ASN A 253 13.92 -17.51 8.54
N LEU A 254 14.16 -16.21 8.40
CA LEU A 254 14.20 -15.24 9.50
C LEU A 254 12.85 -14.59 9.78
N HIS A 255 12.06 -14.26 8.76
CA HIS A 255 10.92 -13.36 8.88
C HIS A 255 9.60 -14.02 8.49
N GLY A 256 8.59 -13.80 9.32
CA GLY A 256 7.21 -14.14 9.02
C GLY A 256 6.92 -15.63 8.85
N ASN A 257 7.74 -16.56 9.38
CA ASN A 257 7.37 -17.98 9.35
C ASN A 257 6.42 -18.35 10.49
N TRP A 258 5.89 -19.57 10.46
CA TRP A 258 5.25 -20.17 11.63
C TRP A 258 6.29 -20.93 12.46
N ILE A 259 6.11 -20.94 13.77
CA ILE A 259 6.93 -21.71 14.72
C ILE A 259 6.02 -22.45 15.68
N SER A 260 6.40 -23.67 16.07
CA SER A 260 5.61 -24.46 17.01
C SER A 260 6.02 -24.28 18.46
N GLY A 261 7.30 -24.00 18.73
CA GLY A 261 7.90 -24.11 20.06
C GLY A 261 8.48 -25.50 20.34
N ILE A 262 8.46 -26.41 19.37
CA ILE A 262 9.07 -27.75 19.46
C ILE A 262 10.38 -27.74 18.66
N LYS A 263 11.50 -27.66 19.40
CA LYS A 263 12.85 -27.41 18.84
C LYS A 263 13.19 -28.25 17.61
N PHE A 264 13.03 -29.58 17.66
CA PHE A 264 13.42 -30.44 16.54
C PHE A 264 12.55 -30.25 15.28
N ILE A 265 11.31 -29.80 15.42
CA ILE A 265 10.40 -29.52 14.28
C ILE A 265 10.75 -28.17 13.68
N ASP A 266 10.97 -27.18 14.54
CA ASP A 266 11.28 -25.82 14.14
C ASP A 266 12.68 -25.75 13.49
N ASP A 267 13.69 -26.37 14.10
CA ASP A 267 15.07 -26.41 13.61
C ASP A 267 15.17 -27.11 12.24
N ALA A 268 14.37 -28.15 11.99
CA ALA A 268 14.35 -28.86 10.71
C ALA A 268 13.80 -28.01 9.55
N ARG A 269 13.01 -26.97 9.86
CA ARG A 269 12.41 -26.08 8.85
C ARG A 269 13.13 -24.75 8.71
N LEU A 270 13.49 -24.13 9.84
CA LEU A 270 13.96 -22.76 9.92
C LEU A 270 15.45 -22.65 10.30
N GLY A 271 16.11 -23.79 10.51
CA GLY A 271 17.46 -23.84 11.09
C GLY A 271 17.45 -23.54 12.59
N ASN A 272 18.63 -23.65 13.22
CA ASN A 272 18.77 -23.53 14.67
C ASN A 272 18.27 -22.17 15.18
N GLN A 273 17.15 -22.21 15.91
CA GLN A 273 16.50 -21.00 16.44
C GLN A 273 17.27 -20.31 17.57
N ASP A 274 18.29 -20.96 18.14
CA ASP A 274 19.16 -20.33 19.15
C ASP A 274 20.20 -19.40 18.50
N ASN A 275 20.38 -19.49 17.17
CA ASN A 275 21.39 -18.75 16.42
C ASN A 275 20.87 -17.51 15.70
N ILE A 276 19.57 -17.19 15.83
CA ILE A 276 19.00 -15.97 15.23
C ILE A 276 19.38 -14.71 16.05
N PRO A 277 19.35 -13.51 15.45
CA PRO A 277 19.55 -12.23 16.14
C PRO A 277 18.67 -12.03 17.39
N ALA A 278 19.17 -11.29 18.38
CA ALA A 278 18.55 -11.15 19.70
C ALA A 278 17.20 -10.41 19.67
N ASP A 279 17.05 -9.42 18.80
CA ASP A 279 15.81 -8.69 18.55
C ASP A 279 14.69 -9.61 18.03
N LEU A 280 15.04 -10.59 17.20
CA LEU A 280 14.09 -11.60 16.72
C LEU A 280 13.73 -12.65 17.78
N LYS A 281 14.64 -12.95 18.72
CA LYS A 281 14.35 -13.87 19.84
C LYS A 281 13.38 -13.28 20.85
N SER A 282 13.51 -11.98 21.09
CA SER A 282 12.71 -11.20 22.05
C SER A 282 11.54 -10.46 21.40
N ASN A 283 11.29 -10.68 20.11
CA ASN A 283 10.18 -10.09 19.38
C ASN A 283 8.84 -10.49 20.04
N PRO A 284 7.98 -9.51 20.44
CA PRO A 284 6.69 -9.81 21.06
C PRO A 284 5.77 -10.66 20.18
N GLY A 285 5.86 -10.57 18.86
CA GLY A 285 5.10 -11.40 17.91
C GLY A 285 5.60 -12.85 17.77
N ARG A 286 6.48 -13.32 18.65
CA ARG A 286 7.02 -14.69 18.65
C ARG A 286 6.19 -15.61 19.55
N ASN A 287 5.14 -16.19 18.96
CA ASN A 287 4.07 -16.89 19.70
C ASN A 287 4.15 -18.41 19.46
N ARG A 288 4.05 -19.24 20.50
CA ARG A 288 4.25 -20.71 20.42
C ARG A 288 3.05 -21.48 20.99
N TYR A 289 2.39 -22.28 20.15
CA TYR A 289 1.19 -23.03 20.56
C TYR A 289 1.39 -24.55 20.64
N PHE A 290 2.60 -25.03 20.32
CA PHE A 290 3.00 -26.45 20.44
C PHE A 290 2.07 -27.41 19.67
N PHE A 291 1.45 -26.91 18.59
CA PHE A 291 0.39 -27.59 17.82
C PHE A 291 -0.87 -27.97 18.62
N LEU A 292 -1.04 -27.52 19.87
CA LEU A 292 -2.15 -27.97 20.70
C LEU A 292 -3.52 -27.55 20.11
N PRO A 293 -3.74 -26.30 19.67
CA PRO A 293 -4.98 -25.93 18.98
C PRO A 293 -5.19 -26.74 17.69
N LEU A 294 -4.12 -26.92 16.90
CA LEU A 294 -4.18 -27.69 15.65
C LEU A 294 -4.62 -29.15 15.88
N LEU A 295 -3.99 -29.84 16.81
CA LEU A 295 -4.26 -31.25 17.10
C LEU A 295 -5.67 -31.46 17.62
N ILE A 296 -6.17 -30.55 18.47
CA ILE A 296 -7.54 -30.59 18.97
C ILE A 296 -8.55 -30.33 17.84
N GLY A 297 -8.26 -29.37 16.95
CA GLY A 297 -9.09 -29.13 15.77
C GLY A 297 -9.16 -30.35 14.86
N ILE A 298 -8.02 -31.01 14.60
CA ILE A 298 -7.98 -32.27 13.85
C ILE A 298 -8.79 -33.37 14.55
N ALA A 299 -8.66 -33.50 15.87
CA ALA A 299 -9.44 -34.46 16.65
C ALA A 299 -10.96 -34.19 16.54
N GLY A 300 -11.38 -32.93 16.68
CA GLY A 300 -12.78 -32.53 16.52
C GLY A 300 -13.32 -32.74 15.11
N MET A 301 -12.49 -32.51 14.09
CA MET A 301 -12.79 -32.80 12.69
C MET A 301 -13.09 -34.30 12.48
N PHE A 302 -12.21 -35.18 12.98
CA PHE A 302 -12.43 -36.63 12.91
C PHE A 302 -13.66 -37.08 13.69
N TRP A 303 -13.90 -36.49 14.87
CA TRP A 303 -15.09 -36.76 15.64
C TRP A 303 -16.36 -36.37 14.87
N GLN A 304 -16.39 -35.19 14.27
CA GLN A 304 -17.55 -34.74 13.50
C GLN A 304 -17.77 -35.64 12.28
N LEU A 305 -16.71 -35.97 11.53
CA LEU A 305 -16.81 -36.86 10.37
C LEU A 305 -17.43 -38.23 10.73
N LYS A 306 -17.16 -38.75 11.94
CA LYS A 306 -17.71 -40.02 12.42
C LYS A 306 -19.17 -39.90 12.91
N ASN A 307 -19.53 -38.79 13.55
CA ASN A 307 -20.81 -38.66 14.26
C ASN A 307 -21.86 -37.80 13.54
N ASP A 308 -21.43 -36.82 12.75
CA ASP A 308 -22.27 -35.91 11.96
C ASP A 308 -21.63 -35.63 10.60
N ARG A 309 -21.84 -36.56 9.66
CA ARG A 309 -21.30 -36.43 8.30
C ARG A 309 -21.86 -35.22 7.56
N ASN A 310 -23.12 -34.85 7.79
CA ASN A 310 -23.75 -33.78 7.03
C ASN A 310 -23.20 -32.42 7.47
N GLY A 311 -23.11 -32.17 8.78
CA GLY A 311 -22.46 -30.96 9.30
C GLY A 311 -20.97 -30.93 8.98
N PHE A 312 -20.28 -32.08 8.94
CA PHE A 312 -18.87 -32.11 8.53
C PHE A 312 -18.69 -31.56 7.10
N TRP A 313 -19.50 -32.00 6.14
CA TRP A 313 -19.40 -31.50 4.77
C TRP A 313 -19.77 -30.01 4.66
N LEU A 314 -20.66 -29.51 5.52
CA LEU A 314 -21.01 -28.09 5.58
C LEU A 314 -19.80 -27.25 6.05
N ILE A 315 -19.18 -27.63 7.17
CA ILE A 315 -18.02 -26.90 7.71
C ILE A 315 -16.81 -27.06 6.78
N LEU A 316 -16.60 -28.24 6.20
CA LEU A 316 -15.52 -28.46 5.22
C LEU A 316 -15.72 -27.59 3.97
N ALA A 317 -16.96 -27.44 3.49
CA ALA A 317 -17.25 -26.54 2.37
C ALA A 317 -16.93 -25.09 2.75
N LEU A 318 -17.32 -24.62 3.95
CA LEU A 318 -16.96 -23.29 4.44
C LEU A 318 -15.43 -23.12 4.50
N PHE A 319 -14.72 -24.06 5.13
CA PHE A 319 -13.26 -24.07 5.25
C PHE A 319 -12.57 -24.01 3.88
N PHE A 320 -13.00 -24.86 2.94
CA PHE A 320 -12.43 -24.91 1.60
C PHE A 320 -12.71 -23.65 0.80
N MET A 321 -13.95 -23.15 0.81
CA MET A 321 -14.37 -21.99 0.02
C MET A 321 -13.72 -20.69 0.49
N THR A 322 -13.56 -20.54 1.81
CA THR A 322 -12.99 -19.32 2.43
C THR A 322 -11.48 -19.39 2.68
N GLY A 323 -10.85 -20.53 2.38
CA GLY A 323 -9.41 -20.73 2.52
C GLY A 323 -8.74 -21.03 1.19
N ILE A 324 -8.86 -22.28 0.73
CA ILE A 324 -8.15 -22.74 -0.47
C ILE A 324 -8.75 -22.15 -1.76
N ALA A 325 -10.08 -22.10 -1.87
CA ALA A 325 -10.74 -21.64 -3.10
C ALA A 325 -10.55 -20.13 -3.34
N ILE A 326 -10.48 -19.31 -2.29
CA ILE A 326 -10.29 -17.86 -2.46
C ILE A 326 -8.92 -17.53 -3.08
N ILE A 327 -7.91 -18.41 -2.93
CA ILE A 327 -6.60 -18.26 -3.59
C ILE A 327 -6.73 -18.29 -5.12
N PHE A 328 -7.63 -19.13 -5.65
CA PHE A 328 -7.94 -19.15 -7.08
C PHE A 328 -8.41 -17.78 -7.55
N TYR A 329 -9.32 -17.17 -6.78
CA TYR A 329 -9.91 -15.87 -7.06
C TYR A 329 -8.89 -14.74 -6.90
N LEU A 330 -8.12 -14.71 -5.82
CA LEU A 330 -7.15 -13.63 -5.57
C LEU A 330 -5.99 -13.69 -6.58
N ASN A 331 -5.52 -14.89 -6.93
CA ASN A 331 -4.35 -15.12 -7.78
C ASN A 331 -3.19 -14.16 -7.42
N GLN A 332 -2.74 -14.24 -6.17
CA GLN A 332 -1.72 -13.34 -5.61
C GLN A 332 -0.39 -13.53 -6.33
N TYR A 333 0.23 -12.42 -6.72
CA TYR A 333 1.62 -12.35 -7.21
C TYR A 333 2.60 -12.40 -6.00
N PRO A 334 3.90 -12.65 -6.19
CA PRO A 334 4.86 -12.73 -5.09
C PRO A 334 5.13 -11.35 -4.47
N ASN A 335 5.85 -11.28 -3.33
CA ASN A 335 6.24 -10.00 -2.71
C ASN A 335 5.07 -9.02 -2.52
N GLN A 336 3.95 -9.53 -1.98
CA GLN A 336 2.82 -8.67 -1.62
C GLN A 336 3.29 -7.53 -0.70
N PRO A 337 2.72 -6.33 -0.78
CA PRO A 337 3.22 -5.16 -0.02
C PRO A 337 3.01 -5.26 1.50
N ARG A 338 2.24 -6.25 1.96
CA ARG A 338 2.00 -6.57 3.37
C ARG A 338 1.45 -7.99 3.49
N GLU A 339 1.47 -8.52 4.70
CA GLU A 339 0.85 -9.80 5.02
C GLU A 339 -0.69 -9.77 4.78
N ARG A 340 -1.25 -10.89 4.30
CA ARG A 340 -2.66 -11.03 3.87
C ARG A 340 -3.42 -12.16 4.56
N ASP A 341 -3.05 -12.50 5.78
CA ASP A 341 -3.73 -13.49 6.62
C ASP A 341 -5.25 -13.24 6.77
N TYR A 342 -5.65 -11.97 6.84
CA TYR A 342 -7.06 -11.54 6.91
C TYR A 342 -7.93 -12.05 5.74
N ALA A 343 -7.34 -12.32 4.57
CA ALA A 343 -8.07 -12.86 3.42
C ALA A 343 -8.59 -14.28 3.66
N TYR A 344 -8.03 -14.99 4.65
CA TYR A 344 -8.33 -16.39 4.96
C TYR A 344 -9.02 -16.58 6.31
N ALA A 345 -9.38 -15.49 7.00
CA ALA A 345 -9.99 -15.52 8.33
C ALA A 345 -11.23 -16.43 8.40
N GLY A 346 -12.04 -16.46 7.34
CA GLY A 346 -13.21 -17.37 7.26
C GLY A 346 -12.85 -18.85 7.43
N SER A 347 -11.70 -19.28 6.90
CA SER A 347 -11.22 -20.66 7.04
C SER A 347 -10.70 -20.93 8.46
N PHE A 348 -10.10 -19.92 9.10
CA PHE A 348 -9.64 -20.03 10.49
C PHE A 348 -10.81 -20.14 11.45
N TYR A 349 -11.91 -19.40 11.20
CA TYR A 349 -13.16 -19.56 11.93
C TYR A 349 -13.76 -20.95 11.73
N ALA A 350 -13.79 -21.46 10.50
CA ALA A 350 -14.28 -22.81 10.23
C ALA A 350 -13.46 -23.87 10.98
N PHE A 351 -12.13 -23.74 11.03
CA PHE A 351 -11.28 -24.65 11.79
C PHE A 351 -11.47 -24.51 13.31
N SER A 352 -11.73 -23.30 13.80
CA SER A 352 -12.03 -23.05 15.22
C SER A 352 -13.32 -23.74 15.68
N ILE A 353 -14.30 -23.93 14.80
CA ILE A 353 -15.49 -24.74 15.10
C ILE A 353 -15.08 -26.20 15.36
N TRP A 354 -14.15 -26.75 14.58
CA TRP A 354 -13.63 -28.09 14.83
C TRP A 354 -12.82 -28.17 16.13
N ILE A 355 -12.07 -27.13 16.49
CA ILE A 355 -11.43 -27.06 17.81
C ILE A 355 -12.49 -27.18 18.92
N GLY A 356 -13.59 -26.44 18.82
CA GLY A 356 -14.74 -26.57 19.73
C GLY A 356 -15.34 -27.98 19.76
N MET A 357 -15.52 -28.61 18.60
CA MET A 357 -15.99 -30.01 18.50
C MET A 357 -14.99 -31.02 19.09
N GLY A 358 -13.71 -30.65 19.20
CA GLY A 358 -12.68 -31.41 19.93
C GLY A 358 -13.09 -31.72 21.37
N PHE A 359 -13.90 -30.85 22.00
CA PHE A 359 -14.52 -31.10 23.30
C PHE A 359 -15.21 -32.47 23.36
N MET A 360 -16.01 -32.81 22.34
CA MET A 360 -16.80 -34.04 22.35
C MET A 360 -15.94 -35.30 22.23
N MET A 361 -14.79 -35.19 21.56
CA MET A 361 -13.81 -36.28 21.51
C MET A 361 -13.11 -36.45 22.86
N LEU A 362 -12.63 -35.35 23.45
CA LEU A 362 -12.01 -35.35 24.77
C LEU A 362 -12.96 -35.89 25.84
N TYR A 363 -14.19 -35.37 25.88
CA TYR A 363 -15.24 -35.81 26.79
C TYR A 363 -15.47 -37.32 26.70
N ARG A 364 -15.67 -37.87 25.48
CA ARG A 364 -15.90 -39.31 25.31
C ARG A 364 -14.71 -40.16 25.75
N ASN A 365 -13.49 -39.69 25.52
CA ASN A 365 -12.28 -40.39 25.96
C ASN A 365 -12.18 -40.40 27.49
N PHE A 366 -12.42 -39.26 28.15
CA PHE A 366 -12.43 -39.18 29.60
C PHE A 366 -13.58 -39.96 30.24
N ARG A 367 -14.73 -40.06 29.57
CA ARG A 367 -15.87 -40.88 30.06
C ARG A 367 -15.56 -42.36 30.21
N LYS A 368 -14.48 -42.86 29.60
CA LYS A 368 -14.00 -44.24 29.81
C LYS A 368 -13.43 -44.47 31.22
N TYR A 369 -12.97 -43.40 31.87
CA TYR A 369 -12.25 -43.46 33.15
C TYR A 369 -12.89 -42.61 34.25
N LEU A 370 -13.71 -41.60 33.89
CA LEU A 370 -14.28 -40.61 34.81
C LEU A 370 -15.82 -40.53 34.71
N ASN A 371 -16.46 -40.01 35.76
CA ASN A 371 -17.91 -39.76 35.77
C ASN A 371 -18.31 -38.59 34.84
N ARG A 372 -19.61 -38.42 34.58
CA ARG A 372 -20.13 -37.43 33.61
C ARG A 372 -19.66 -36.00 33.91
N TRP A 373 -19.72 -35.61 35.17
CA TRP A 373 -19.38 -34.26 35.61
C TRP A 373 -17.89 -34.00 35.46
N MET A 374 -17.05 -34.89 36.00
CA MET A 374 -15.59 -34.81 35.92
C MET A 374 -15.11 -34.85 34.47
N SER A 375 -15.62 -35.74 33.62
CA SER A 375 -15.24 -35.76 32.20
C SER A 375 -15.56 -34.46 31.47
N SER A 376 -16.68 -33.81 31.80
CA SER A 376 -17.07 -32.54 31.17
C SER A 376 -16.14 -31.42 31.59
N ILE A 377 -15.85 -31.33 32.90
CA ILE A 377 -14.93 -30.32 33.46
C ILE A 377 -13.52 -30.53 32.92
N THR A 378 -12.98 -31.75 32.96
CA THR A 378 -11.63 -32.04 32.46
C THR A 378 -11.51 -31.76 30.96
N ALA A 379 -12.50 -32.14 30.15
CA ALA A 379 -12.51 -31.82 28.73
C ALA A 379 -12.57 -30.32 28.47
N PHE A 380 -13.40 -29.59 29.23
CA PHE A 380 -13.52 -28.14 29.11
C PHE A 380 -12.22 -27.44 29.49
N LEU A 381 -11.65 -27.77 30.66
CA LEU A 381 -10.40 -27.18 31.14
C LEU A 381 -9.27 -27.46 30.16
N LEU A 382 -9.12 -28.70 29.69
CA LEU A 382 -8.08 -29.03 28.71
C LEU A 382 -8.25 -28.21 27.44
N LEU A 383 -9.46 -28.14 26.88
CA LEU A 383 -9.74 -27.34 25.67
C LEU A 383 -9.48 -25.84 25.90
N PHE A 384 -9.92 -25.30 27.04
CA PHE A 384 -9.75 -23.90 27.41
C PHE A 384 -8.27 -23.53 27.57
N LEU A 385 -7.50 -24.36 28.30
CA LEU A 385 -6.07 -24.14 28.54
C LEU A 385 -5.25 -24.21 27.25
N THR A 386 -5.57 -25.14 26.36
CA THR A 386 -4.77 -25.42 25.16
C THR A 386 -5.17 -24.64 23.91
N GLY A 387 -6.37 -24.02 23.92
CA GLY A 387 -6.85 -23.14 22.87
C GLY A 387 -6.95 -21.70 23.37
N PRO A 388 -8.13 -21.26 23.86
CA PRO A 388 -8.38 -19.87 24.24
C PRO A 388 -7.34 -19.23 25.17
N LEU A 389 -6.99 -19.89 26.29
CA LEU A 389 -6.07 -19.29 27.27
C LEU A 389 -4.64 -19.22 26.72
N LEU A 390 -4.15 -20.28 26.08
CA LEU A 390 -2.82 -20.30 25.47
C LEU A 390 -2.68 -19.21 24.41
N LEU A 391 -3.69 -19.08 23.54
CA LEU A 391 -3.72 -18.02 22.52
C LEU A 391 -3.77 -16.64 23.18
N ALA A 392 -4.57 -16.43 24.23
CA ALA A 392 -4.63 -15.14 24.91
C ALA A 392 -3.27 -14.78 25.56
N VAL A 393 -2.65 -15.70 26.31
CA VAL A 393 -1.36 -15.45 26.98
C VAL A 393 -0.23 -15.22 25.99
N GLN A 394 -0.23 -15.91 24.87
CA GLN A 394 0.82 -15.79 23.85
C GLN A 394 0.63 -14.62 22.89
N ASN A 395 -0.50 -13.90 22.90
CA ASN A 395 -0.76 -12.83 21.92
C ASN A 395 -1.25 -11.52 22.56
N TRP A 396 -1.26 -11.41 23.90
CA TRP A 396 -1.85 -10.21 24.52
C TRP A 396 -0.97 -8.98 24.28
N ASP A 397 0.34 -9.14 24.43
CA ASP A 397 1.35 -8.09 24.31
C ASP A 397 1.55 -7.60 22.86
N ASP A 398 1.45 -8.48 21.86
CA ASP A 398 1.58 -8.11 20.44
C ASP A 398 0.26 -7.68 19.76
N HIS A 399 -0.89 -7.88 20.41
CA HIS A 399 -2.20 -7.43 19.91
C HIS A 399 -2.77 -6.23 20.67
N ASP A 400 -2.24 -5.88 21.84
CA ASP A 400 -2.68 -4.67 22.54
C ASP A 400 -2.29 -3.42 21.73
N ARG A 401 -3.29 -2.56 21.49
CA ARG A 401 -3.14 -1.29 20.79
C ARG A 401 -3.44 -0.10 21.70
N SER A 402 -3.66 -0.36 22.99
CA SER A 402 -3.92 0.66 23.99
C SER A 402 -2.75 1.64 24.06
N GLY A 403 -3.06 2.92 24.20
CA GLY A 403 -2.04 3.98 24.25
C GLY A 403 -1.31 4.26 22.93
N ARG A 404 -1.52 3.49 21.86
CA ARG A 404 -0.79 3.62 20.59
C ARG A 404 -1.40 4.67 19.66
N TYR A 405 -0.93 5.91 19.75
CA TYR A 405 -1.43 7.05 18.96
C TYR A 405 -0.54 7.45 17.77
N THR A 406 0.43 6.60 17.41
CA THR A 406 1.44 6.84 16.36
C THR A 406 0.86 7.40 15.06
N ALA A 407 -0.20 6.78 14.51
CA ALA A 407 -0.77 7.22 13.25
C ALA A 407 -1.38 8.64 13.34
N ARG A 408 -2.14 8.91 14.41
CA ARG A 408 -2.77 10.22 14.66
C ARG A 408 -1.70 11.31 14.78
N ASP A 409 -0.72 11.10 15.66
CA ASP A 409 0.25 12.14 16.00
C ASP A 409 1.21 12.42 14.84
N ILE A 410 1.64 11.40 14.10
CA ILE A 410 2.44 11.58 12.89
C ILE A 410 1.64 12.32 11.80
N GLY A 411 0.37 11.98 11.62
CA GLY A 411 -0.53 12.70 10.71
C GLY A 411 -0.59 14.19 11.06
N ALA A 412 -0.74 14.52 12.35
CA ALA A 412 -0.70 15.89 12.83
C ALA A 412 0.69 16.55 12.64
N ASN A 413 1.79 15.81 12.84
CA ASN A 413 3.14 16.35 12.69
C ASN A 413 3.48 16.75 11.24
N TYR A 414 3.01 15.99 10.24
CA TYR A 414 3.15 16.41 8.83
C TYR A 414 2.51 17.78 8.60
N LEU A 415 1.32 18.01 9.15
CA LEU A 415 0.63 19.29 9.05
C LEU A 415 1.32 20.39 9.86
N LYS A 416 1.74 20.08 11.11
CA LYS A 416 2.48 21.00 11.99
C LYS A 416 3.84 21.39 11.42
N SER A 417 4.43 20.59 10.52
CA SER A 417 5.67 20.93 9.79
C SER A 417 5.48 22.10 8.82
N CYS A 418 4.25 22.32 8.34
CA CYS A 418 4.00 23.27 7.26
C CYS A 418 3.63 24.68 7.76
N ALA A 419 4.07 25.70 7.04
CA ALA A 419 3.60 27.07 7.21
C ALA A 419 2.06 27.20 7.01
N PRO A 420 1.41 28.26 7.54
CA PRO A 420 -0.02 28.51 7.35
C PRO A 420 -0.45 28.59 5.88
N ASN A 421 -1.67 28.13 5.60
CA ASN A 421 -2.29 28.11 4.28
C ASN A 421 -1.48 27.38 3.18
N SER A 422 -0.64 26.41 3.54
CA SER A 422 0.19 25.71 2.57
C SER A 422 -0.57 24.66 1.75
N ILE A 423 0.12 24.11 0.76
CA ILE A 423 -0.22 22.84 0.09
C ILE A 423 0.83 21.81 0.49
N LEU A 424 0.39 20.68 1.03
CA LEU A 424 1.22 19.52 1.35
C LEU A 424 0.95 18.39 0.37
N PHE A 425 1.97 18.03 -0.41
CA PHE A 425 1.98 16.85 -1.25
C PHE A 425 2.36 15.62 -0.44
N THR A 426 1.51 14.61 -0.47
CA THR A 426 1.72 13.31 0.22
C THR A 426 1.77 12.17 -0.79
N TYR A 427 2.19 10.99 -0.35
CA TYR A 427 2.27 9.81 -1.22
C TYR A 427 1.88 8.51 -0.51
N GLY A 428 0.88 7.83 -1.08
CA GLY A 428 0.39 6.56 -0.55
C GLY A 428 -0.51 6.68 0.68
N ASP A 429 -0.89 5.54 1.23
CA ASP A 429 -1.95 5.46 2.24
C ASP A 429 -1.44 5.82 3.66
N ASN A 430 -0.17 5.50 3.97
CA ASN A 430 0.40 5.57 5.32
C ASN A 430 0.69 7.00 5.81
N ASP A 431 0.80 7.98 4.92
CA ASP A 431 0.89 9.40 5.27
C ASP A 431 -0.46 10.11 5.07
N SER A 432 -1.15 9.82 3.97
CA SER A 432 -2.32 10.57 3.53
C SER A 432 -3.57 10.29 4.36
N PHE A 433 -3.84 9.03 4.70
CA PHE A 433 -5.05 8.69 5.46
C PHE A 433 -5.00 9.20 6.90
N PRO A 434 -3.87 9.10 7.63
CA PRO A 434 -3.77 9.73 8.94
C PRO A 434 -3.91 11.25 8.88
N VAL A 435 -3.29 11.89 7.88
CA VAL A 435 -3.40 13.34 7.67
C VAL A 435 -4.87 13.75 7.40
N TRP A 436 -5.59 13.04 6.54
CA TRP A 436 -7.02 13.34 6.30
C TRP A 436 -7.86 13.07 7.54
N TYR A 437 -7.57 12.02 8.31
CA TYR A 437 -8.30 11.76 9.55
C TYR A 437 -8.17 12.93 10.54
N VAL A 438 -6.96 13.41 10.81
CA VAL A 438 -6.76 14.50 11.78
C VAL A 438 -7.33 15.84 11.28
N GLN A 439 -7.42 16.06 9.96
CA GLN A 439 -8.12 17.24 9.41
C GLN A 439 -9.64 17.09 9.51
N ASP A 440 -10.19 16.01 8.94
CA ASP A 440 -11.64 15.81 8.79
C ASP A 440 -12.36 15.56 10.12
N VAL A 441 -11.69 14.90 11.07
CA VAL A 441 -12.29 14.46 12.34
C VAL A 441 -11.81 15.29 13.52
N GLU A 442 -10.50 15.56 13.61
CA GLU A 442 -9.92 16.26 14.77
C GLU A 442 -9.73 17.77 14.54
N GLY A 443 -9.92 18.27 13.32
CA GLY A 443 -9.82 19.70 13.01
C GLY A 443 -8.40 20.28 13.07
N VAL A 444 -7.38 19.44 12.94
CA VAL A 444 -5.97 19.88 13.01
C VAL A 444 -5.57 20.53 11.69
N ARG A 445 -5.17 21.81 11.72
CA ARG A 445 -4.61 22.53 10.56
C ARG A 445 -5.47 22.41 9.29
N THR A 446 -6.76 22.72 9.42
CA THR A 446 -7.75 22.76 8.32
C THR A 446 -7.45 23.81 7.24
N ASP A 447 -6.46 24.69 7.49
CA ASP A 447 -5.93 25.66 6.53
C ASP A 447 -5.07 25.01 5.43
N ILE A 448 -4.41 23.88 5.72
CA ILE A 448 -3.49 23.21 4.78
C ILE A 448 -4.28 22.39 3.77
N ARG A 449 -3.94 22.53 2.48
CA ARG A 449 -4.44 21.63 1.43
C ARG A 449 -3.56 20.39 1.33
N VAL A 450 -4.15 19.22 1.48
CA VAL A 450 -3.42 17.94 1.33
C VAL A 450 -3.72 17.34 -0.04
N ALA A 451 -2.67 17.09 -0.82
CA ALA A 451 -2.75 16.58 -2.18
C ALA A 451 -1.92 15.29 -2.32
N ASN A 452 -2.58 14.15 -2.40
CA ASN A 452 -1.93 12.85 -2.62
C ASN A 452 -1.51 12.70 -4.09
N LEU A 453 -0.20 12.55 -4.31
CA LEU A 453 0.40 12.44 -5.65
C LEU A 453 0.03 11.15 -6.38
N SER A 454 -0.28 10.06 -5.66
CA SER A 454 -0.78 8.82 -6.27
C SER A 454 -2.19 8.99 -6.84
N TYR A 455 -2.98 9.94 -6.33
CA TYR A 455 -4.34 10.22 -6.81
C TYR A 455 -4.43 11.39 -7.79
N ILE A 456 -3.48 12.33 -7.77
CA ILE A 456 -3.47 13.50 -8.66
C ILE A 456 -3.35 13.14 -10.16
N GLN A 457 -3.00 11.89 -10.47
CA GLN A 457 -3.07 11.35 -11.83
C GLN A 457 -4.51 11.15 -12.33
N ALA A 458 -5.48 11.04 -11.43
CA ALA A 458 -6.89 10.85 -11.78
C ALA A 458 -7.60 12.21 -11.93
N GLY A 459 -8.41 12.34 -12.99
CA GLY A 459 -9.07 13.62 -13.30
C GLY A 459 -10.04 14.08 -12.21
N TRP A 460 -10.73 13.13 -11.59
CA TRP A 460 -11.64 13.42 -10.47
C TRP A 460 -10.92 14.04 -9.27
N TYR A 461 -9.67 13.65 -8.99
CA TYR A 461 -8.96 14.16 -7.82
C TYR A 461 -8.47 15.59 -8.03
N ILE A 462 -8.03 15.92 -9.25
CA ILE A 462 -7.70 17.31 -9.62
C ILE A 462 -8.94 18.21 -9.50
N ASP A 463 -10.12 17.74 -9.91
CA ASP A 463 -11.38 18.47 -9.70
C ASP A 463 -11.71 18.68 -8.21
N MET A 464 -11.35 17.72 -7.35
CA MET A 464 -11.49 17.89 -5.90
C MET A 464 -10.55 18.96 -5.34
N MET A 465 -9.32 19.05 -5.87
CA MET A 465 -8.38 20.08 -5.46
C MET A 465 -8.84 21.50 -5.86
N ARG A 466 -9.72 21.63 -6.85
CA ARG A 466 -10.34 22.89 -7.27
C ARG A 466 -11.52 23.32 -6.41
N GLN A 467 -11.89 22.53 -5.41
CA GLN A 467 -12.97 22.85 -4.48
C GLN A 467 -12.39 23.35 -3.16
N LYS A 468 -13.09 24.29 -2.52
CA LYS A 468 -12.76 24.70 -1.15
C LYS A 468 -12.94 23.50 -0.22
N ALA A 469 -11.98 23.28 0.68
CA ALA A 469 -12.06 22.22 1.68
C ALA A 469 -11.73 22.84 3.04
N PHE A 470 -12.70 22.82 3.95
CA PHE A 470 -12.57 23.47 5.25
C PHE A 470 -12.17 24.95 5.09
N ASP A 471 -11.11 25.38 5.76
CA ASP A 471 -10.54 26.74 5.68
C ASP A 471 -9.58 26.89 4.49
N SER A 472 -9.19 25.79 3.85
CA SER A 472 -8.25 25.75 2.74
C SER A 472 -8.90 26.17 1.42
N ASP A 473 -8.39 27.24 0.81
CA ASP A 473 -8.85 27.68 -0.51
C ASP A 473 -8.51 26.66 -1.62
N PRO A 474 -9.27 26.68 -2.73
CA PRO A 474 -8.99 25.87 -3.92
C PRO A 474 -7.53 25.97 -4.40
N MET A 475 -7.01 24.90 -5.00
CA MET A 475 -5.75 24.99 -5.74
C MET A 475 -5.90 25.94 -6.94
N PRO A 476 -5.01 26.92 -7.12
CA PRO A 476 -5.10 27.92 -8.18
C PRO A 476 -4.66 27.36 -9.54
N LEU A 477 -5.37 26.40 -10.12
CA LEU A 477 -5.03 25.83 -11.42
C LEU A 477 -5.60 26.67 -12.58
N SER A 478 -4.76 27.07 -13.54
CA SER A 478 -5.15 27.93 -14.67
C SER A 478 -5.87 27.18 -15.79
N LEU A 479 -5.57 25.89 -15.99
CA LEU A 479 -6.22 25.12 -17.06
C LEU A 479 -7.68 24.80 -16.68
N PRO A 480 -8.63 24.68 -17.63
CA PRO A 480 -9.99 24.26 -17.32
C PRO A 480 -10.07 22.75 -17.03
N GLN A 481 -11.12 22.32 -16.31
CA GLN A 481 -11.32 20.93 -15.87
C GLN A 481 -11.25 19.92 -17.03
N GLU A 482 -11.74 20.30 -18.22
CA GLU A 482 -11.74 19.46 -19.43
C GLU A 482 -10.35 18.95 -19.81
N LYS A 483 -9.29 19.72 -19.51
CA LYS A 483 -7.91 19.35 -19.81
C LYS A 483 -7.38 18.26 -18.87
N TYR A 484 -8.06 18.03 -17.76
CA TYR A 484 -7.71 17.03 -16.75
C TYR A 484 -8.66 15.83 -16.69
N LEU A 485 -9.66 15.73 -17.57
CA LEU A 485 -10.60 14.60 -17.60
C LEU A 485 -9.89 13.25 -17.85
N ASP A 486 -10.52 12.15 -17.45
CA ASP A 486 -9.96 10.82 -17.64
C ASP A 486 -9.82 10.49 -19.14
N GLY A 487 -8.66 9.94 -19.53
CA GLY A 487 -8.29 9.73 -20.94
C GLY A 487 -7.71 10.97 -21.65
N VAL A 488 -7.70 12.15 -21.03
CA VAL A 488 -7.10 13.36 -21.59
C VAL A 488 -5.76 13.62 -20.90
N ARG A 489 -4.70 13.89 -21.69
CA ARG A 489 -3.35 14.24 -21.21
C ARG A 489 -2.83 13.27 -20.13
N VAL A 490 -3.11 11.98 -20.33
CA VAL A 490 -2.69 10.93 -19.38
C VAL A 490 -1.17 10.86 -19.29
N GLN A 491 -0.50 10.93 -20.45
CA GLN A 491 0.94 10.96 -20.59
C GLN A 491 1.30 12.04 -21.62
N LEU A 492 2.35 12.79 -21.34
CA LEU A 492 2.92 13.84 -22.17
C LEU A 492 4.43 13.57 -22.28
N PRO A 493 4.90 12.98 -23.39
CA PRO A 493 6.33 12.74 -23.58
C PRO A 493 7.13 14.04 -23.49
N VAL A 494 8.31 14.00 -22.89
CA VAL A 494 9.24 15.14 -22.82
C VAL A 494 10.19 15.07 -24.01
N VAL A 495 9.92 15.89 -25.02
CA VAL A 495 10.69 15.94 -26.26
C VAL A 495 11.34 17.30 -26.37
N GLU A 496 12.63 17.35 -26.10
CA GLU A 496 13.42 18.58 -26.10
C GLU A 496 13.56 19.13 -27.53
N ARG A 497 12.67 20.06 -27.88
CA ARG A 497 12.74 20.87 -29.11
C ARG A 497 13.33 22.25 -28.84
N VAL A 498 13.42 22.63 -27.58
CA VAL A 498 13.95 23.90 -27.10
C VAL A 498 14.97 23.61 -25.99
N ASP A 499 16.23 23.91 -26.25
CA ASP A 499 17.36 23.67 -25.31
C ASP A 499 17.52 24.79 -24.27
N LYS A 500 16.98 25.98 -24.55
CA LYS A 500 17.00 27.11 -23.61
C LYS A 500 15.88 26.96 -22.55
N PRO A 501 16.07 27.49 -21.32
CA PRO A 501 14.99 27.57 -20.34
C PRO A 501 13.76 28.33 -20.86
N VAL A 502 12.57 27.83 -20.52
CA VAL A 502 11.26 28.37 -20.96
C VAL A 502 10.40 28.68 -19.74
N GLU A 503 9.66 29.79 -19.76
CA GLU A 503 8.68 30.12 -18.71
C GLU A 503 7.68 28.97 -18.50
N ILE A 504 7.50 28.55 -17.25
CA ILE A 504 6.63 27.41 -16.92
C ILE A 504 5.17 27.65 -17.38
N SER A 505 4.70 28.89 -17.32
CA SER A 505 3.37 29.28 -17.81
C SER A 505 3.18 29.02 -19.30
N GLN A 506 4.23 29.19 -20.11
CA GLN A 506 4.20 28.88 -21.54
C GLN A 506 4.16 27.38 -21.79
N ILE A 507 4.84 26.58 -20.96
CA ILE A 507 4.79 25.11 -21.03
C ILE A 507 3.37 24.61 -20.74
N VAL A 508 2.73 25.13 -19.70
CA VAL A 508 1.36 24.78 -19.35
C VAL A 508 0.37 25.20 -20.45
N GLN A 509 0.52 26.41 -20.99
CA GLN A 509 -0.30 26.87 -22.12
C GLN A 509 -0.08 26.02 -23.37
N PHE A 510 1.15 25.63 -23.68
CA PHE A 510 1.49 24.74 -24.80
C PHE A 510 0.83 23.38 -24.63
N ALA A 511 0.98 22.75 -23.46
CA ALA A 511 0.38 21.46 -23.15
C ALA A 511 -1.15 21.51 -23.21
N SER A 512 -1.77 22.67 -22.98
CA SER A 512 -3.23 22.86 -23.04
C SER A 512 -3.82 22.90 -24.46
N GLN A 513 -2.98 23.04 -25.50
CA GLN A 513 -3.46 23.16 -26.88
C GLN A 513 -3.94 21.81 -27.43
N ASP A 514 -4.99 21.83 -28.25
CA ASP A 514 -5.54 20.61 -28.88
C ASP A 514 -5.21 20.52 -30.39
N ASP A 515 -4.56 21.55 -30.98
CA ASP A 515 -4.16 21.50 -32.39
C ASP A 515 -3.00 20.53 -32.63
N ARG A 516 -3.02 19.85 -33.78
CA ARG A 516 -1.98 18.87 -34.18
C ARG A 516 -0.56 19.42 -34.18
N LYS A 517 -0.36 20.72 -34.39
CA LYS A 517 0.97 21.36 -34.39
C LYS A 517 1.64 21.36 -33.01
N PHE A 518 0.87 21.20 -31.94
CA PHE A 518 1.34 21.11 -30.55
C PHE A 518 1.37 19.66 -30.04
N MET A 519 1.22 18.69 -30.94
CA MET A 519 1.22 17.26 -30.64
C MET A 519 2.34 16.56 -31.41
N ILE A 520 2.64 15.33 -31.00
CA ILE A 520 3.54 14.41 -31.71
C ILE A 520 2.82 13.11 -31.99
N ASP A 521 3.12 12.50 -33.14
CA ASP A 521 2.69 11.13 -33.45
C ASP A 521 3.70 10.17 -32.83
N LEU A 522 3.30 9.49 -31.76
CA LEU A 522 4.20 8.63 -30.98
C LEU A 522 4.63 7.38 -31.77
N THR A 523 3.74 6.86 -32.61
CA THR A 523 3.92 5.57 -33.31
C THR A 523 4.17 5.72 -34.80
N GLY A 524 3.95 6.92 -35.36
CA GLY A 524 3.95 7.16 -36.80
C GLY A 524 2.71 6.61 -37.50
N GLN A 525 1.71 6.15 -36.74
CA GLN A 525 0.45 5.57 -37.23
C GLN A 525 -0.77 6.45 -36.94
N GLY A 526 -0.54 7.72 -36.57
CA GLY A 526 -1.59 8.67 -36.22
C GLY A 526 -1.97 8.70 -34.75
N ASP A 527 -1.09 8.20 -33.85
CA ASP A 527 -1.29 8.24 -32.40
C ASP A 527 -0.78 9.57 -31.83
N TRP A 528 -1.54 10.63 -32.09
CA TRP A 528 -1.20 11.98 -31.67
C TRP A 528 -1.38 12.17 -30.16
N VAL A 529 -0.31 12.63 -29.50
CA VAL A 529 -0.30 12.95 -28.07
C VAL A 529 0.28 14.34 -27.84
N ASN A 530 -0.21 15.03 -26.81
CA ASN A 530 0.43 16.24 -26.30
C ASN A 530 1.81 15.90 -25.73
N PHE A 531 2.75 16.83 -25.78
CA PHE A 531 4.11 16.64 -25.31
C PHE A 531 4.64 17.89 -24.63
N ILE A 532 5.74 17.76 -23.89
CA ILE A 532 6.44 18.88 -23.25
C ILE A 532 7.68 19.22 -24.09
N PRO A 533 7.84 20.46 -24.60
CA PRO A 533 8.86 20.79 -25.60
C PRO A 533 10.25 21.17 -25.04
N ALA A 534 10.39 21.27 -23.72
CA ALA A 534 11.62 21.71 -23.04
C ALA A 534 11.77 20.97 -21.68
N ARG A 535 12.99 20.90 -21.15
CA ARG A 535 13.27 20.31 -19.82
C ARG A 535 13.50 21.33 -18.72
N LYS A 536 13.86 22.56 -19.08
CA LYS A 536 14.24 23.62 -18.14
C LYS A 536 13.13 24.64 -18.05
N PHE A 537 12.49 24.74 -16.89
CA PHE A 537 11.37 25.63 -16.63
C PHE A 537 11.80 26.82 -15.77
N ILE A 538 11.54 28.03 -16.25
CA ILE A 538 11.75 29.26 -15.51
C ILE A 538 10.53 29.48 -14.61
N ILE A 539 10.80 29.65 -13.31
CA ILE A 539 9.82 30.06 -12.31
C ILE A 539 10.29 31.41 -11.77
N ASN A 540 9.47 32.45 -11.99
CA ASN A 540 9.81 33.82 -11.62
C ASN A 540 9.88 34.00 -10.10
N VAL A 541 10.90 34.70 -9.63
CA VAL A 541 11.15 34.94 -8.20
C VAL A 541 11.31 36.44 -7.96
N ASP A 542 10.36 37.04 -7.26
CA ASP A 542 10.52 38.37 -6.69
C ASP A 542 11.21 38.25 -5.33
N SER A 543 12.50 38.56 -5.30
CA SER A 543 13.34 38.45 -4.09
C SER A 543 12.80 39.27 -2.92
N ALA A 544 12.18 40.43 -3.17
CA ALA A 544 11.61 41.25 -2.11
C ALA A 544 10.34 40.60 -1.55
N LYS A 545 9.47 40.06 -2.41
CA LYS A 545 8.24 39.37 -2.00
C LYS A 545 8.53 38.11 -1.18
N VAL A 546 9.44 37.25 -1.64
CA VAL A 546 9.71 35.96 -0.98
C VAL A 546 10.38 36.13 0.38
N VAL A 547 11.14 37.21 0.59
CA VAL A 547 11.67 37.58 1.91
C VAL A 547 10.56 38.17 2.79
N ALA A 548 9.79 39.14 2.26
CA ALA A 548 8.74 39.82 3.01
C ALA A 548 7.64 38.89 3.52
N ASN A 549 7.29 37.84 2.75
CA ASN A 549 6.26 36.87 3.14
C ASN A 549 6.82 35.66 3.90
N GLY A 550 8.13 35.62 4.21
CA GLY A 550 8.76 34.54 4.97
C GLY A 550 8.89 33.21 4.21
N THR A 551 8.83 33.23 2.87
CA THR A 551 9.18 32.08 2.04
C THR A 551 10.66 31.79 2.09
N VAL A 552 11.48 32.83 1.97
CA VAL A 552 12.91 32.79 2.27
C VAL A 552 13.11 33.51 3.60
N LYS A 553 13.71 32.81 4.57
CA LYS A 553 14.06 33.41 5.86
C LYS A 553 15.20 34.42 5.67
N GLU A 554 15.28 35.45 6.51
CA GLU A 554 16.29 36.52 6.35
C GLU A 554 17.72 35.98 6.32
N TYR A 555 18.02 34.95 7.12
CA TYR A 555 19.33 34.29 7.14
C TYR A 555 19.65 33.45 5.90
N PHE A 556 18.68 33.22 5.00
CA PHE A 556 18.89 32.58 3.69
C PHE A 556 18.81 33.57 2.52
N ARG A 557 18.73 34.87 2.79
CA ARG A 557 18.57 35.91 1.76
C ARG A 557 19.67 35.90 0.70
N ASP A 558 20.91 35.69 1.11
CA ASP A 558 22.06 35.67 0.18
C ASP A 558 22.11 34.41 -0.70
N SER A 559 21.30 33.40 -0.37
CA SER A 559 21.19 32.16 -1.14
C SER A 559 20.11 32.21 -2.21
N ILE A 560 19.34 33.31 -2.33
CA ILE A 560 18.21 33.40 -3.28
C ILE A 560 18.68 33.21 -4.73
N VAL A 561 17.91 32.43 -5.48
CA VAL A 561 18.02 32.35 -6.94
C VAL A 561 16.85 33.07 -7.60
N SER A 562 17.14 33.97 -8.54
CA SER A 562 16.12 34.64 -9.35
C SER A 562 16.61 34.79 -10.80
N PRO A 563 15.92 34.16 -11.77
CA PRO A 563 14.79 33.24 -11.59
C PRO A 563 15.23 31.87 -11.03
N MET A 564 14.26 31.09 -10.52
CA MET A 564 14.47 29.69 -10.19
C MET A 564 14.35 28.85 -11.48
N ILE A 565 15.31 27.97 -11.75
CA ILE A 565 15.30 27.10 -12.93
C ILE A 565 15.06 25.66 -12.49
N TRP A 566 13.85 25.15 -12.74
CA TRP A 566 13.50 23.76 -12.49
C TRP A 566 13.85 22.91 -13.71
N GLU A 567 14.74 21.93 -13.53
CA GLU A 567 15.11 20.96 -14.56
C GLU A 567 14.32 19.66 -14.34
N TYR A 568 13.38 19.36 -15.24
CA TYR A 568 12.53 18.19 -15.19
C TYR A 568 13.30 16.93 -15.61
N THR A 569 13.36 15.95 -14.71
CA THR A 569 14.27 14.79 -14.82
C THR A 569 13.72 13.65 -15.67
N ASP A 570 12.40 13.52 -15.80
CA ASP A 570 11.79 12.35 -16.41
C ASP A 570 11.61 12.51 -17.93
N ASN A 571 11.49 11.40 -18.64
CA ASN A 571 11.22 11.37 -20.08
C ASN A 571 9.73 11.51 -20.41
N ASP A 572 8.87 11.32 -19.42
CA ASP A 572 7.44 11.44 -19.54
C ASP A 572 6.90 12.27 -18.37
N ALA A 573 6.05 13.23 -18.68
CA ALA A 573 5.21 13.89 -17.71
C ALA A 573 3.83 13.25 -17.75
N PHE A 574 3.21 13.06 -16.61
CA PHE A 574 1.82 12.59 -16.52
C PHE A 574 0.89 13.75 -16.19
N LYS A 575 -0.41 13.48 -16.24
CA LYS A 575 -1.45 14.47 -15.90
C LYS A 575 -1.18 15.18 -14.57
N GLY A 576 -0.76 14.42 -13.57
CA GLY A 576 -0.42 14.94 -12.25
C GLY A 576 0.76 15.92 -12.28
N ASP A 577 1.79 15.63 -13.06
CA ASP A 577 2.95 16.51 -13.24
C ASP A 577 2.52 17.81 -13.92
N LEU A 578 1.64 17.74 -14.93
CA LEU A 578 1.05 18.92 -15.56
C LEU A 578 0.23 19.77 -14.56
N ALA A 579 -0.46 19.15 -13.61
CA ALA A 579 -1.18 19.88 -12.55
C ALA A 579 -0.22 20.58 -11.59
N ILE A 580 0.93 19.97 -11.26
CA ILE A 580 1.99 20.59 -10.44
C ILE A 580 2.64 21.74 -11.22
N MET A 581 2.91 21.56 -12.51
CA MET A 581 3.43 22.63 -13.38
C MET A 581 2.47 23.82 -13.44
N ASP A 582 1.16 23.56 -13.58
CA ASP A 582 0.11 24.59 -13.59
C ASP A 582 0.05 25.33 -12.24
N LEU A 583 0.10 24.59 -11.13
CA LEU A 583 0.15 25.16 -9.79
C LEU A 583 1.39 26.06 -9.58
N LEU A 584 2.56 25.61 -10.02
CA LEU A 584 3.80 26.40 -9.93
C LEU A 584 3.76 27.63 -10.83
N ALA A 585 3.07 27.55 -11.98
CA ALA A 585 2.90 28.67 -12.89
C ALA A 585 2.00 29.79 -12.35
N THR A 586 1.11 29.49 -11.40
CA THR A 586 0.14 30.45 -10.83
C THR A 586 0.42 30.83 -9.38
N SER A 587 1.25 30.06 -8.67
CA SER A 587 1.50 30.21 -7.23
C SER A 587 2.00 31.60 -6.83
N ASN A 588 2.85 32.24 -7.65
CA ASN A 588 3.48 33.54 -7.36
C ASN A 588 4.12 33.64 -5.95
N TRP A 589 4.54 32.50 -5.39
CA TRP A 589 5.07 32.36 -4.03
C TRP A 589 4.13 32.84 -2.92
N GLU A 590 2.81 32.90 -3.16
CA GLU A 590 1.82 33.32 -2.16
C GLU A 590 1.42 32.18 -1.25
N ARG A 591 1.37 30.98 -1.81
CA ARG A 591 0.98 29.76 -1.11
C ARG A 591 2.18 28.82 -0.98
N PRO A 592 2.66 28.54 0.25
CA PRO A 592 3.78 27.63 0.45
C PRO A 592 3.48 26.22 -0.09
N LEU A 593 4.45 25.60 -0.76
CA LEU A 593 4.34 24.25 -1.32
C LEU A 593 5.30 23.32 -0.58
N TYR A 594 4.78 22.18 -0.13
CA TYR A 594 5.51 21.19 0.66
C TYR A 594 5.37 19.79 0.08
N PHE A 595 6.39 18.95 0.29
CA PHE A 595 6.36 17.51 0.08
C PHE A 595 6.57 16.81 1.41
N SER A 596 5.79 15.79 1.74
CA SER A 596 6.09 14.93 2.90
C SER A 596 7.41 14.20 2.70
N THR A 597 8.15 13.95 3.78
CA THR A 597 9.42 13.21 3.72
C THR A 597 9.25 11.74 3.28
N THR A 598 8.02 11.24 3.25
CA THR A 598 7.66 9.89 2.79
C THR A 598 7.39 9.80 1.29
N VAL A 599 7.29 10.95 0.59
CA VAL A 599 7.15 10.93 -0.87
C VAL A 599 8.42 10.35 -1.49
N PRO A 600 8.32 9.33 -2.38
CA PRO A 600 9.48 8.77 -3.05
C PRO A 600 10.22 9.81 -3.90
N SER A 601 11.55 9.72 -3.96
CA SER A 601 12.36 10.70 -4.70
C SER A 601 12.07 10.75 -6.20
N SER A 602 11.59 9.65 -6.78
CA SER A 602 11.11 9.61 -8.16
C SER A 602 9.92 10.53 -8.44
N GLN A 603 9.24 11.04 -7.40
CA GLN A 603 8.13 11.98 -7.51
C GLN A 603 8.54 13.45 -7.36
N TYR A 604 9.80 13.75 -7.00
CA TYR A 604 10.28 15.12 -6.85
C TYR A 604 10.59 15.80 -8.19
N LYS A 605 10.93 15.00 -9.22
CA LYS A 605 11.11 15.43 -10.61
C LYS A 605 12.14 16.56 -10.79
N GLY A 606 13.15 16.66 -9.95
CA GLY A 606 14.18 17.71 -9.98
C GLY A 606 13.92 18.88 -9.03
N LEU A 607 12.75 18.95 -8.38
CA LEU A 607 12.44 19.99 -7.40
C LEU A 607 13.21 19.82 -6.09
N GLU A 608 13.78 18.63 -5.83
CA GLU A 608 14.56 18.34 -4.64
C GLU A 608 15.78 19.25 -4.46
N LYS A 609 16.28 19.87 -5.55
CA LYS A 609 17.33 20.90 -5.53
C LYS A 609 16.89 22.22 -4.88
N TYR A 610 15.61 22.36 -4.53
CA TYR A 610 15.03 23.56 -3.92
C TYR A 610 14.29 23.24 -2.61
N PHE A 611 14.55 22.07 -2.03
CA PHE A 611 13.93 21.65 -0.79
C PHE A 611 14.61 22.28 0.42
N VAL A 612 13.79 22.76 1.35
CA VAL A 612 14.18 23.15 2.69
C VAL A 612 13.37 22.31 3.67
N GLN A 613 14.03 21.45 4.43
CA GLN A 613 13.37 20.58 5.39
C GLN A 613 13.03 21.35 6.67
N GLU A 614 11.73 21.37 7.02
CA GLU A 614 11.17 22.07 8.19
C GLU A 614 10.49 21.06 9.14
N GLY A 615 11.08 19.86 9.30
CA GLY A 615 10.51 18.75 10.07
C GLY A 615 10.22 17.53 9.19
N MET A 616 8.96 17.06 9.19
CA MET A 616 8.52 15.92 8.37
C MET A 616 8.07 16.33 6.96
N ALA A 617 8.39 17.56 6.54
CA ALA A 617 8.06 18.09 5.23
C ALA A 617 9.20 18.92 4.65
N TYR A 618 9.36 18.84 3.33
CA TYR A 618 10.26 19.66 2.52
C TYR A 618 9.47 20.81 1.89
N ARG A 619 9.82 22.05 2.21
CA ARG A 619 9.27 23.25 1.54
C ARG A 619 10.04 23.52 0.25
N ILE A 620 9.34 23.88 -0.82
CA ILE A 620 10.00 24.45 -2.02
C ILE A 620 10.33 25.92 -1.75
N VAL A 621 11.61 26.27 -1.84
CA VAL A 621 12.13 27.62 -1.58
C VAL A 621 13.15 27.99 -2.68
N PRO A 622 13.11 29.21 -3.25
CA PRO A 622 13.99 29.60 -4.36
C PRO A 622 15.37 30.01 -3.86
N ILE A 623 16.09 29.07 -3.25
CA ILE A 623 17.46 29.26 -2.77
C ILE A 623 18.39 28.19 -3.35
N LYS A 624 19.68 28.49 -3.43
CA LYS A 624 20.71 27.50 -3.72
C LYS A 624 20.79 26.52 -2.57
N THR A 625 20.48 25.26 -2.85
CA THR A 625 20.86 24.15 -1.98
C THR A 625 22.24 23.68 -2.43
N GLY A 626 23.10 23.29 -1.48
CA GLY A 626 24.43 22.77 -1.81
C GLY A 626 24.35 21.43 -2.55
N THR A 627 25.45 20.68 -2.58
CA THR A 627 25.39 19.27 -3.00
C THR A 627 25.03 18.43 -1.77
N PRO A 628 23.80 17.89 -1.66
CA PRO A 628 23.43 17.06 -0.53
C PRO A 628 24.20 15.73 -0.54
N GLU A 629 24.33 15.10 0.63
CA GLU A 629 24.85 13.74 0.72
C GLU A 629 23.91 12.75 -0.01
N PRO A 630 24.43 11.61 -0.52
CA PRO A 630 23.59 10.61 -1.14
C PRO A 630 22.43 10.18 -0.23
N GLY A 631 21.19 10.37 -0.69
CA GLY A 631 19.97 10.05 0.07
C GLY A 631 19.39 11.23 0.85
N GLU A 632 20.06 12.37 0.89
CA GLU A 632 19.52 13.65 1.39
C GLU A 632 19.01 14.53 0.24
N TYR A 633 18.08 15.43 0.56
CA TYR A 633 17.42 16.28 -0.42
C TYR A 633 17.39 17.72 0.07
N GLY A 634 17.91 18.64 -0.75
CA GLY A 634 17.94 20.06 -0.44
C GLY A 634 18.81 20.40 0.77
N ILE A 635 18.33 21.30 1.62
CA ILE A 635 18.97 21.68 2.90
C ILE A 635 17.98 21.56 4.06
N ILE A 636 18.48 21.68 5.28
CA ILE A 636 17.68 21.73 6.51
C ILE A 636 17.61 23.17 7.01
N ASP A 637 16.43 23.60 7.45
CA ASP A 637 16.30 24.83 8.25
C ASP A 637 16.41 24.45 9.74
N PRO A 638 17.57 24.65 10.39
CA PRO A 638 17.80 24.16 11.74
C PRO A 638 16.91 24.85 12.77
N GLU A 639 16.54 26.11 12.56
CA GLU A 639 15.72 26.87 13.51
C GLU A 639 14.26 26.42 13.47
N VAL A 640 13.67 26.32 12.27
CA VAL A 640 12.27 25.89 12.11
C VAL A 640 12.13 24.41 12.43
N MET A 641 13.06 23.57 11.97
CA MET A 641 13.01 22.13 12.22
C MET A 641 13.18 21.79 13.70
N TYR A 642 14.08 22.48 14.42
CA TYR A 642 14.23 22.30 15.86
C TYR A 642 12.94 22.68 16.61
N ASP A 643 12.38 23.86 16.36
CA ASP A 643 11.13 24.27 17.03
C ASP A 643 9.98 23.29 16.76
N ASN A 644 9.84 22.83 15.51
CA ASN A 644 8.80 21.86 15.15
C ASN A 644 8.99 20.52 15.87
N MET A 645 10.19 19.94 15.82
CA MET A 645 10.45 18.60 16.35
C MET A 645 10.54 18.52 17.87
N MET A 646 11.07 19.58 18.50
CA MET A 646 11.31 19.61 19.94
C MET A 646 10.08 20.12 20.70
N ASN A 647 9.37 21.11 20.16
CA ASN A 647 8.32 21.82 20.89
C ASN A 647 6.89 21.53 20.40
N LYS A 648 6.69 21.22 19.11
CA LYS A 648 5.33 21.09 18.52
C LYS A 648 4.89 19.66 18.27
N PHE A 649 5.82 18.76 17.98
CA PHE A 649 5.51 17.40 17.57
C PHE A 649 5.16 16.49 18.74
N GLU A 650 4.24 15.58 18.47
CA GLU A 650 3.83 14.51 19.38
C GLU A 650 4.20 13.16 18.75
N TRP A 651 4.50 12.15 19.58
CA TRP A 651 5.14 10.91 19.08
C TRP A 651 4.38 9.64 19.45
N GLY A 652 3.07 9.71 19.61
CA GLY A 652 2.20 8.54 19.67
C GLY A 652 2.36 7.66 20.90
N ASN A 653 2.89 8.21 22.00
CA ASN A 653 3.33 7.50 23.21
C ASN A 653 4.36 6.38 22.94
N ALA A 654 5.17 6.52 21.89
CA ALA A 654 6.14 5.47 21.53
C ALA A 654 7.17 5.16 22.63
N ALA A 655 7.46 6.12 23.51
CA ALA A 655 8.41 5.97 24.62
C ALA A 655 7.88 5.07 25.75
N ASP A 656 6.55 4.98 25.93
CA ASP A 656 5.92 4.24 27.02
C ASP A 656 6.20 2.73 26.89
N PRO A 657 6.92 2.06 27.82
CA PRO A 657 7.26 0.63 27.72
C PRO A 657 6.10 -0.31 27.39
N ASP A 658 4.88 0.01 27.81
CA ASP A 658 3.70 -0.84 27.63
C ASP A 658 3.09 -0.74 26.21
N VAL A 659 3.48 0.28 25.42
CA VAL A 659 3.00 0.47 24.05
C VAL A 659 3.77 -0.41 23.07
N TYR A 660 3.10 -1.40 22.48
CA TYR A 660 3.70 -2.24 21.45
C TYR A 660 3.87 -1.50 20.10
N LEU A 661 5.10 -1.52 19.58
CA LEU A 661 5.44 -1.01 18.26
C LEU A 661 5.54 -2.19 17.29
N ASP A 662 4.56 -2.30 16.39
CA ASP A 662 4.59 -3.29 15.32
C ASP A 662 5.64 -2.93 14.25
N GLU A 663 5.90 -3.85 13.32
CA GLU A 663 6.81 -3.66 12.19
C GLU A 663 6.65 -2.29 11.49
N ASN A 664 5.42 -1.86 11.22
CA ASN A 664 5.18 -0.60 10.53
C ASN A 664 5.57 0.59 11.40
N ASN A 665 5.22 0.57 12.69
CA ASN A 665 5.63 1.60 13.63
C ASN A 665 7.16 1.66 13.75
N ARG A 666 7.82 0.50 13.93
CA ARG A 666 9.29 0.42 14.02
C ARG A 666 9.97 1.04 12.81
N ARG A 667 9.53 0.68 11.59
CA ARG A 667 10.06 1.24 10.33
C ARG A 667 9.89 2.76 10.24
N MET A 668 8.77 3.31 10.72
CA MET A 668 8.56 4.76 10.76
C MET A 668 9.51 5.43 11.74
N PHE A 669 9.62 4.90 12.96
CA PHE A 669 10.50 5.48 13.99
C PHE A 669 11.99 5.36 13.67
N SER A 670 12.43 4.30 12.97
CA SER A 670 13.79 4.24 12.42
C SER A 670 14.07 5.43 11.50
N ASN A 671 13.13 5.78 10.62
CA ASN A 671 13.29 6.97 9.77
C ASN A 671 13.28 8.28 10.58
N PHE A 672 12.55 8.35 11.69
CA PHE A 672 12.53 9.55 12.53
C PHE A 672 13.81 9.75 13.35
N ARG A 673 14.49 8.67 13.77
CA ARG A 673 15.84 8.78 14.34
C ARG A 673 16.80 9.48 13.38
N ARG A 674 16.72 9.15 12.08
CA ARG A 674 17.48 9.85 11.05
C ARG A 674 17.13 11.34 10.97
N LEU A 675 15.86 11.73 11.17
CA LEU A 675 15.48 13.16 11.20
C LEU A 675 16.17 13.92 12.34
N PHE A 676 16.25 13.33 13.53
CA PHE A 676 16.96 13.94 14.67
C PHE A 676 18.47 14.02 14.42
N ALA A 677 19.06 12.99 13.80
CA ALA A 677 20.47 13.03 13.40
C ALA A 677 20.74 14.15 12.39
N ASN A 678 19.89 14.28 11.38
CA ASN A 678 20.01 15.31 10.35
C ASN A 678 19.88 16.73 10.94
N LEU A 679 18.93 16.93 11.85
CA LEU A 679 18.82 18.18 12.61
C LEU A 679 20.08 18.47 13.43
N GLY A 680 20.59 17.47 14.14
CA GLY A 680 21.84 17.60 14.93
C GLY A 680 23.04 17.96 14.05
N LYS A 681 23.20 17.33 12.88
CA LYS A 681 24.24 17.68 11.90
C LYS A 681 24.13 19.12 11.43
N ALA A 682 22.92 19.57 11.09
CA ALA A 682 22.68 20.96 10.67
C ALA A 682 23.01 21.97 11.77
N LEU A 683 22.65 21.68 13.03
CA LEU A 683 22.98 22.51 14.19
C LEU A 683 24.49 22.58 14.43
N LEU A 684 25.21 21.45 14.30
CA LEU A 684 26.67 21.43 14.40
C LEU A 684 27.35 22.30 13.32
N VAL A 685 26.84 22.29 12.08
CA VAL A 685 27.35 23.16 11.01
C VAL A 685 27.17 24.64 11.36
N SER A 686 26.09 24.99 12.05
CA SER A 686 25.85 26.36 12.56
C SER A 686 26.66 26.70 13.83
N GLY A 687 27.38 25.74 14.41
CA GLY A 687 28.15 25.90 15.64
C GLY A 687 27.37 25.70 16.94
N ASP A 688 26.11 25.27 16.86
CA ASP A 688 25.24 25.06 18.03
C ASP A 688 25.32 23.61 18.53
N THR A 689 26.33 23.33 19.34
CA THR A 689 26.56 21.99 19.90
C THR A 689 25.51 21.61 20.94
N VAL A 690 24.97 22.58 21.68
CA VAL A 690 24.02 22.33 22.79
C VAL A 690 22.70 21.81 22.24
N ARG A 691 22.10 22.51 21.28
CA ARG A 691 20.85 22.06 20.65
C ARG A 691 21.05 20.79 19.83
N ALA A 692 22.24 20.58 19.28
CA ALA A 692 22.55 19.35 18.54
C ALA A 692 22.49 18.11 19.45
N VAL A 693 23.10 18.17 20.64
CA VAL A 693 23.05 17.08 21.64
C VAL A 693 21.61 16.88 22.13
N GLU A 694 20.88 17.95 22.43
CA GLU A 694 19.50 17.88 22.89
C GLU A 694 18.58 17.19 21.87
N ALA A 695 18.74 17.50 20.57
CA ALA A 695 17.99 16.85 19.51
C ALA A 695 18.25 15.33 19.45
N VAL A 696 19.50 14.90 19.61
CA VAL A 696 19.85 13.48 19.66
C VAL A 696 19.23 12.79 20.87
N HIS A 697 19.38 13.39 22.06
CA HIS A 697 18.81 12.85 23.30
C HIS A 697 17.28 12.72 23.20
N ARG A 698 16.61 13.72 22.62
CA ARG A 698 15.16 13.65 22.40
C ARG A 698 14.77 12.52 21.47
N GLY A 699 15.51 12.30 20.38
CA GLY A 699 15.27 11.18 19.47
C GLY A 699 15.39 9.81 20.15
N LEU A 700 16.38 9.64 21.04
CA LEU A 700 16.60 8.42 21.82
C LEU A 700 15.58 8.26 22.97
N GLU A 701 15.08 9.36 23.53
CA GLU A 701 14.01 9.34 24.54
C GLU A 701 12.68 8.87 23.95
N ILE A 702 12.31 9.38 22.78
CA ILE A 702 11.03 9.06 22.12
C ILE A 702 10.96 7.58 21.75
N VAL A 703 12.07 7.02 21.23
CA VAL A 703 12.18 5.58 20.99
C VAL A 703 13.49 5.07 21.58
N PRO A 704 13.46 4.48 22.78
CA PRO A 704 14.66 3.98 23.42
C PRO A 704 15.21 2.72 22.71
N PRO A 705 16.53 2.45 22.83
CA PRO A 705 17.16 1.23 22.28
C PRO A 705 16.51 -0.08 22.71
N SER A 706 15.86 -0.11 23.89
CA SER A 706 15.13 -1.28 24.39
C SER A 706 13.90 -1.66 23.56
N LYS A 707 13.29 -0.69 22.86
CA LYS A 707 12.15 -0.93 21.97
C LYS A 707 12.58 -1.12 20.53
N LEU A 708 13.52 -0.30 20.09
CA LEU A 708 14.09 -0.33 18.76
C LEU A 708 15.61 -0.32 18.91
N PRO A 709 16.30 -1.43 18.64
CA PRO A 709 17.76 -1.49 18.76
C PRO A 709 18.45 -0.37 18.00
N ASN A 710 19.63 0.03 18.45
CA ASN A 710 20.48 0.90 17.66
C ASN A 710 21.02 0.12 16.47
N ASP A 711 20.64 0.56 15.28
CA ASP A 711 20.94 -0.05 13.99
C ASP A 711 21.52 1.00 13.02
N PHE A 712 21.56 0.66 11.74
CA PHE A 712 21.95 1.57 10.65
C PHE A 712 21.38 3.00 10.80
N PHE A 713 20.11 3.14 11.19
CA PHE A 713 19.46 4.46 11.27
C PHE A 713 19.91 5.30 12.48
N SER A 714 20.67 4.72 13.39
CA SER A 714 21.18 5.37 14.59
C SER A 714 22.63 5.86 14.44
N ALA A 715 23.32 5.50 13.33
CA ALA A 715 24.71 5.89 13.09
C ALA A 715 24.89 7.41 13.06
N GLY A 716 23.97 8.14 12.41
CA GLY A 716 24.02 9.61 12.37
C GLY A 716 23.86 10.26 13.75
N LEU A 717 23.12 9.64 14.68
CA LEU A 717 22.98 10.14 16.06
C LEU A 717 24.32 10.03 16.81
N ALA A 718 25.01 8.90 16.66
CA ALA A 718 26.33 8.70 17.24
C ALA A 718 27.35 9.71 16.71
N GLU A 719 27.33 9.96 15.40
CA GLU A 719 28.21 10.94 14.76
C GLU A 719 28.04 12.34 15.36
N VAL A 720 26.79 12.77 15.55
CA VAL A 720 26.47 14.08 16.14
C VAL A 720 27.03 14.18 17.56
N LEU A 721 26.82 13.18 18.41
CA LEU A 721 27.34 13.18 19.78
C LEU A 721 28.87 13.27 19.81
N ILE A 722 29.56 12.46 19.00
CA ILE A 722 31.03 12.45 18.96
C ILE A 722 31.57 13.82 18.50
N ARG A 723 30.96 14.42 17.47
CA ARG A 723 31.35 15.75 16.96
C ARG A 723 31.01 16.87 17.94
N ALA A 724 29.95 16.73 18.73
CA ALA A 724 29.56 17.69 19.77
C ALA A 724 30.45 17.62 21.03
N GLY A 725 31.23 16.54 21.20
CA GLY A 725 32.12 16.34 22.34
C GLY A 725 31.70 15.20 23.28
N GLU A 726 30.49 14.66 23.12
CA GLU A 726 29.92 13.55 23.91
C GLU A 726 30.39 12.18 23.41
N LYS A 727 31.71 11.98 23.41
CA LYS A 727 32.36 10.84 22.75
C LYS A 727 31.98 9.48 23.33
N GLU A 728 31.87 9.38 24.66
CA GLU A 728 31.58 8.11 25.33
C GLU A 728 30.17 7.60 24.97
N GLU A 729 29.19 8.51 24.97
CA GLU A 729 27.81 8.18 24.60
C GLU A 729 27.70 7.80 23.12
N GLY A 730 28.34 8.57 22.23
CA GLY A 730 28.36 8.24 20.80
C GLY A 730 29.04 6.90 20.50
N LEU A 731 30.16 6.60 21.18
CA LEU A 731 30.85 5.31 21.05
C LEU A 731 29.99 4.13 21.52
N LYS A 732 29.23 4.31 22.61
CA LYS A 732 28.28 3.29 23.07
C LYS A 732 27.23 2.94 22.02
N ILE A 733 26.69 3.95 21.33
CA ILE A 733 25.72 3.71 20.24
C ILE A 733 26.40 2.95 19.08
N ILE A 734 27.64 3.30 18.73
CA ILE A 734 28.40 2.59 17.69
C ILE A 734 28.61 1.12 18.07
N ASP A 735 29.00 0.83 19.31
CA ASP A 735 29.19 -0.55 19.77
C ASP A 735 27.91 -1.38 19.68
N GLU A 736 26.76 -0.76 20.00
CA GLU A 736 25.44 -1.39 19.87
C GLU A 736 25.09 -1.67 18.40
N ILE A 737 25.38 -0.74 17.48
CA ILE A 737 25.17 -0.90 16.03
C ILE A 737 26.05 -2.02 15.47
N LEU A 738 27.34 -2.06 15.87
CA LEU A 738 28.28 -3.08 15.43
C LEU A 738 27.85 -4.45 15.91
N LYS A 739 27.44 -4.57 17.17
CA LYS A 739 26.90 -5.82 17.72
C LYS A 739 25.64 -6.27 16.98
N TYR A 740 24.68 -5.37 16.76
CA TYR A 740 23.46 -5.66 16.00
C TYR A 740 23.80 -6.18 14.60
N SER A 741 24.68 -5.46 13.89
CA SER A 741 25.10 -5.80 12.53
C SER A 741 25.82 -7.15 12.49
N GLN A 742 26.71 -7.42 13.44
CA GLN A 742 27.43 -8.68 13.55
C GLN A 742 26.49 -9.86 13.75
N GLU A 743 25.46 -9.76 14.60
CA GLU A 743 24.49 -10.85 14.82
C GLU A 743 23.78 -11.25 13.52
N TYR A 744 23.35 -10.27 12.71
CA TYR A 744 22.70 -10.53 11.42
C TYR A 744 23.66 -11.11 10.38
N LEU A 745 24.88 -10.58 10.29
CA LEU A 745 25.88 -11.05 9.32
C LEU A 745 26.41 -12.45 9.67
N GLU A 746 26.65 -12.74 10.95
CA GLU A 746 27.01 -14.08 11.40
C GLU A 746 25.90 -15.10 11.10
N TYR A 747 24.64 -14.72 11.29
CA TYR A 747 23.52 -15.58 10.89
C TYR A 747 23.54 -15.85 9.39
N ALA A 748 23.73 -14.82 8.57
CA ALA A 748 23.73 -14.94 7.11
C ALA A 748 24.88 -15.82 6.60
N VAL A 749 26.10 -15.67 7.14
CA VAL A 749 27.28 -16.49 6.79
C VAL A 749 27.07 -17.97 7.10
N ARG A 750 26.26 -18.29 8.12
CA ARG A 750 25.94 -19.69 8.47
C ARG A 750 24.93 -20.34 7.51
N GLN A 751 24.23 -19.57 6.67
CA GLN A 751 23.25 -20.11 5.73
C GLN A 751 23.91 -20.59 4.44
N THR A 752 23.34 -21.62 3.80
CA THR A 752 23.87 -22.16 2.53
C THR A 752 22.74 -22.52 1.56
N GLY A 753 23.07 -22.49 0.26
CA GLY A 753 22.15 -22.89 -0.80
C GLY A 753 20.82 -22.12 -0.76
N LYS A 754 19.70 -22.85 -0.70
CA LYS A 754 18.34 -22.29 -0.73
C LYS A 754 18.01 -21.39 0.48
N ASP A 755 18.73 -21.53 1.59
CA ASP A 755 18.43 -20.84 2.86
C ASP A 755 18.99 -19.41 2.89
N THR A 756 19.72 -19.03 1.83
CA THR A 756 20.22 -17.65 1.60
C THR A 756 19.18 -16.72 0.96
N TYR A 757 18.11 -17.27 0.39
CA TYR A 757 17.11 -16.50 -0.34
C TYR A 757 16.43 -15.45 0.55
N GLY A 758 16.34 -14.22 0.06
CA GLY A 758 15.66 -13.13 0.75
C GLY A 758 16.45 -12.57 1.94
N LEU A 759 17.75 -12.87 2.03
CA LEU A 759 18.69 -12.28 3.00
C LEU A 759 19.47 -11.09 2.42
N ASP A 760 19.29 -10.73 1.15
CA ASP A 760 20.05 -9.66 0.49
C ASP A 760 19.86 -8.31 1.20
N TYR A 761 18.62 -7.98 1.58
CA TYR A 761 18.31 -6.75 2.31
C TYR A 761 18.96 -6.70 3.71
N PRO A 762 18.72 -7.67 4.63
CA PRO A 762 19.34 -7.64 5.95
C PRO A 762 20.87 -7.73 5.88
N VAL A 763 21.45 -8.43 4.90
CA VAL A 763 22.91 -8.41 4.71
C VAL A 763 23.37 -7.04 4.25
N GLY A 764 22.74 -6.49 3.21
CA GLY A 764 23.12 -5.19 2.63
C GLY A 764 23.06 -4.05 3.63
N ILE A 765 21.99 -3.94 4.41
CA ILE A 765 21.82 -2.84 5.37
C ILE A 765 22.83 -2.93 6.54
N ASN A 766 23.12 -4.14 7.04
CA ASN A 766 24.08 -4.34 8.13
C ASN A 766 25.53 -4.21 7.66
N MET A 767 25.84 -4.59 6.41
CA MET A 767 27.14 -4.27 5.80
C MET A 767 27.31 -2.77 5.61
N GLN A 768 26.27 -2.07 5.16
CA GLN A 768 26.31 -0.62 5.03
C GLN A 768 26.54 0.07 6.39
N ALA A 769 25.88 -0.40 7.46
CA ALA A 769 26.10 0.12 8.80
C ALA A 769 27.57 0.00 9.25
N MET A 770 28.22 -1.15 9.00
CA MET A 770 29.65 -1.33 9.32
C MET A 770 30.55 -0.41 8.47
N LEU A 771 30.23 -0.24 7.18
CA LEU A 771 30.97 0.67 6.29
C LEU A 771 30.84 2.13 6.73
N ASP A 772 29.66 2.55 7.16
CA ASP A 772 29.43 3.91 7.64
C ASP A 772 30.17 4.19 8.94
N VAL A 773 30.18 3.23 9.87
CA VAL A 773 30.99 3.32 11.10
C VAL A 773 32.49 3.41 10.77
N TYR A 774 32.97 2.60 9.81
CA TYR A 774 34.37 2.65 9.37
C TYR A 774 34.72 3.99 8.70
N ASN A 775 33.86 4.50 7.81
CA ASN A 775 34.08 5.80 7.17
C ASN A 775 34.06 6.94 8.20
N MET A 776 33.19 6.82 9.21
CA MET A 776 33.12 7.76 10.33
C MET A 776 34.41 7.74 11.15
N SER A 777 34.97 6.56 11.48
CA SER A 777 36.20 6.46 12.25
C SER A 777 37.39 7.09 11.52
N LEU A 778 37.49 6.91 10.20
CA LEU A 778 38.49 7.58 9.37
C LEU A 778 38.31 9.11 9.38
N THR A 779 37.07 9.58 9.20
CA THR A 779 36.75 11.01 9.12
C THR A 779 37.03 11.72 10.45
N LEU A 780 36.70 11.07 11.56
CA LEU A 780 36.86 11.58 12.92
C LEU A 780 38.24 11.26 13.53
N LYS A 781 39.13 10.56 12.79
CA LYS A 781 40.47 10.12 13.22
C LYS A 781 40.43 9.35 14.54
N MET A 782 39.57 8.34 14.62
CA MET A 782 39.33 7.52 15.81
C MET A 782 40.08 6.19 15.73
N ASP A 783 41.29 6.15 16.31
CA ASP A 783 42.15 4.95 16.31
C ASP A 783 41.53 3.73 17.04
N SER A 784 40.51 3.94 17.88
CA SER A 784 39.84 2.86 18.62
C SER A 784 38.80 2.08 17.80
N LEU A 785 38.41 2.61 16.63
CA LEU A 785 37.35 2.06 15.77
C LEU A 785 37.85 1.58 14.40
N THR A 786 39.03 2.02 13.97
CA THR A 786 39.79 1.46 12.83
C THR A 786 40.54 0.20 13.24
#